data_AF-A0A964LBQ7-F1
#
_entry.id   AF-A0A964LBQ7-F1
#
_cell.length_a   1.000
_cell.length_b   1.000
_cell.length_c   1.000
_cell.angle_alpha   90.00
_cell.angle_beta   90.00
_cell.angle_gamma   90.00
#
_symmetry.space_group_name_H-M   'P 1'
#
loop_
_entity.id
_entity.type
_entity.pdbx_description
1 polymer ?
#
loop_
_entity_poly.entity_id
_entity_poly.type
_entity_poly.pdbx_seq_one_letter_code
_entity_poly.pdbx_strand_id
1 'polypeptide(L)'
;MRVALLSGNAPRHNAVGNQIAEKVRFFQERGAEVRLFVQDASRLHPDLQTCAVELAEPRADGPAWEYLRQADLILAIYAQYFDLLQLLPCLAGAGPRIVFDYHGVTPPEMWHDQHREGLEQSARQRGYVWCADHALTTSQANARELGEATHFPPEHTTTLPLTVNLDYLGAEPRERYFQRRLGIDAPILLYVGRLAGNKRVSVLIEALAKLDDETAHVVCVGDTSDVYAEEAARCQSLAEQLGVAKRVHWIGQLDDADLARAYRSADVLVMPSLHEGFCLPVVEAMACGLPVIASRSPALPETVGDAGLTFVPNDVEDLVRKIRRVLNANLGPDIPVWPGIQEGLAHTPRRIAVVSFRFGPEIVGGAETSLRTMARALRDAGHHVEVFTTCTTSESHWKNDASPSDVTLDGLRVHRFPIDTHDSAAHGDAFRIILEADGHVPADTEERYLRLSIHSSALVAALRRRRNDFAAIITGPYLFGLTADIAAEFPEKTLLVPCFHDEPLGRLNVWPQLYGNVGGILYHSAEEQAFAQARLGVNHPNSREIGTWLPPASLAAPPARLNARPYVVYCGRYSEQKNLPLLLEWAQRYQAENPDRVDFVFMGQGNFKLPEATWLRDLGRVDEATKHAVLAGATALVQLSTQESLSLVVLEAWAQGTPVIVHRDCPVLAGQVARAQGGITVANFDSFTNAVNQLSGDESVRNAYGTKGRAHVDTNYAGADKYATTLLAAIDALRESLRQQMRTRGLERAQQFGRPVWQQRFAEFIENLLTQPARARCDDLAIEPLRESIQAAIGTRTLLVPVRVSQRGTLASASEGPGRTLICCEIRDEAGEVVAHTEISLPTLLMPGQAQVAALPIPLPSDVGSYHVSLWPERTGGVTEARRQGNQETKSTMSLILSPSLLVSRSPCLGTFLDTVNETLPKAHHLQQLPADYVDVTEGTLAPVKRLIKQKLLNNFKHAYVDVLSRQQSQVNRHLVLMIQQLAECCAMLDHTVAGLHQRMDGVEAKLEQALSTLSAPATLNEEGARVQG
;
A
#
# COMPACT_ATOMS: atom_id res chain seq x y z
N MET A 1 -19.74 24.26 -16.29
CA MET A 1 -18.87 23.08 -16.37
C MET A 1 -19.69 21.91 -16.87
N ARG A 2 -19.18 21.14 -17.83
CA ARG A 2 -19.74 19.88 -18.33
C ARG A 2 -18.96 18.72 -17.75
N VAL A 3 -19.66 17.82 -17.08
CA VAL A 3 -19.08 16.66 -16.42
C VAL A 3 -19.68 15.40 -17.02
N ALA A 4 -18.82 14.45 -17.36
CA ALA A 4 -19.20 13.10 -17.73
C ALA A 4 -18.70 12.10 -16.69
N LEU A 5 -19.53 11.12 -16.33
CA LEU A 5 -19.12 9.97 -15.54
C LEU A 5 -19.26 8.72 -16.42
N LEU A 6 -18.26 7.84 -16.40
CA LEU A 6 -18.29 6.55 -17.09
C LEU A 6 -18.31 5.42 -16.05
N SER A 7 -19.25 4.49 -16.16
CA SER A 7 -19.30 3.31 -15.29
C SER A 7 -19.90 2.10 -16.01
N GLY A 8 -19.62 0.90 -15.52
CA GLY A 8 -20.29 -0.31 -16.02
C GLY A 8 -21.78 -0.35 -15.64
N ASN A 9 -22.08 -0.02 -14.39
CA ASN A 9 -23.43 0.12 -13.83
C ASN A 9 -23.39 1.02 -12.58
N ALA A 10 -24.55 1.34 -11.99
CA ALA A 10 -24.58 2.15 -10.76
C ALA A 10 -25.79 1.81 -9.87
N PRO A 11 -25.79 0.68 -9.13
CA PRO A 11 -26.92 0.29 -8.29
C PRO A 11 -26.92 0.89 -6.88
N ARG A 12 -28.11 1.13 -6.31
CA ARG A 12 -28.31 1.72 -4.97
C ARG A 12 -27.81 0.86 -3.80
N HIS A 13 -27.76 -0.45 -3.97
CA HIS A 13 -27.40 -1.37 -2.87
C HIS A 13 -25.92 -1.76 -2.86
N ASN A 14 -25.05 -1.00 -3.55
CA ASN A 14 -23.61 -1.19 -3.45
C ASN A 14 -22.87 0.15 -3.22
N ALA A 15 -21.65 0.03 -2.71
CA ALA A 15 -20.82 1.19 -2.38
C ALA A 15 -20.57 2.09 -3.60
N VAL A 16 -20.25 1.50 -4.76
CA VAL A 16 -19.85 2.26 -5.96
C VAL A 16 -21.00 3.10 -6.52
N GLY A 17 -22.19 2.51 -6.68
CA GLY A 17 -23.38 3.21 -7.18
C GLY A 17 -23.83 4.35 -6.28
N ASN A 18 -23.76 4.16 -4.95
CA ASN A 18 -24.04 5.23 -4.00
C ASN A 18 -23.01 6.38 -4.10
N GLN A 19 -21.74 6.07 -4.32
CA GLN A 19 -20.71 7.09 -4.53
C GLN A 19 -20.87 7.83 -5.86
N ILE A 20 -21.31 7.15 -6.93
CA ILE A 20 -21.67 7.79 -8.19
C ILE A 20 -22.82 8.79 -7.95
N ALA A 21 -23.86 8.40 -7.20
CA ALA A 21 -24.95 9.30 -6.84
C ALA A 21 -24.48 10.54 -6.06
N GLU A 22 -23.59 10.37 -5.07
CA GLU A 22 -23.04 11.50 -4.31
C GLU A 22 -22.16 12.43 -5.16
N LYS A 23 -21.38 11.89 -6.11
CA LYS A 23 -20.60 12.68 -7.08
C LYS A 23 -21.49 13.46 -8.04
N VAL A 24 -22.52 12.82 -8.59
CA VAL A 24 -23.51 13.48 -9.46
C VAL A 24 -24.20 14.62 -8.71
N ARG A 25 -24.67 14.35 -7.48
CA ARG A 25 -25.30 15.37 -6.63
C ARG A 25 -24.36 16.55 -6.37
N PHE A 26 -23.10 16.28 -5.99
CA PHE A 26 -22.08 17.31 -5.75
C PHE A 26 -21.93 18.30 -6.90
N PHE A 27 -21.89 17.80 -8.15
CA PHE A 27 -21.75 18.64 -9.34
C PHE A 27 -23.04 19.35 -9.71
N GLN A 28 -24.19 18.68 -9.61
CA GLN A 28 -25.50 19.29 -9.90
C GLN A 28 -25.83 20.43 -8.94
N GLU A 29 -25.56 20.28 -7.65
CA GLU A 29 -25.74 21.33 -6.63
C GLU A 29 -24.88 22.57 -6.91
N ARG A 30 -23.79 22.41 -7.68
CA ARG A 30 -22.89 23.49 -8.12
C ARG A 30 -23.19 23.99 -9.53
N GLY A 31 -24.34 23.61 -10.11
CA GLY A 31 -24.82 24.09 -11.40
C GLY A 31 -24.08 23.51 -12.62
N ALA A 32 -23.37 22.39 -12.47
CA ALA A 32 -22.74 21.72 -13.61
C ALA A 32 -23.79 20.96 -14.46
N GLU A 33 -23.54 20.88 -15.77
CA GLU A 33 -24.24 19.95 -16.65
C GLU A 33 -23.58 18.58 -16.46
N VAL A 34 -24.34 17.57 -16.01
CA VAL A 34 -23.81 16.25 -15.66
C VAL A 34 -24.52 15.17 -16.47
N ARG A 35 -23.75 14.27 -17.09
CA ARG A 35 -24.27 13.02 -17.68
C ARG A 35 -23.49 11.83 -17.16
N LEU A 36 -24.20 10.79 -16.79
CA LEU A 36 -23.64 9.50 -16.41
C LEU A 36 -23.84 8.53 -17.58
N PHE A 37 -22.77 8.02 -18.16
CA PHE A 37 -22.81 6.97 -19.16
C PHE A 37 -22.61 5.62 -18.49
N VAL A 38 -23.60 4.74 -18.61
CA VAL A 38 -23.56 3.37 -18.08
C VAL A 38 -23.61 2.35 -19.21
N GLN A 39 -22.87 1.25 -19.07
CA GLN A 39 -22.98 0.14 -20.02
C GLN A 39 -24.26 -0.67 -19.83
N ASP A 40 -24.73 -0.79 -18.59
CA ASP A 40 -25.98 -1.47 -18.21
C ASP A 40 -26.79 -0.59 -17.24
N ALA A 41 -27.99 -0.19 -17.67
CA ALA A 41 -28.91 0.64 -16.88
C ALA A 41 -29.97 -0.17 -16.10
N SER A 42 -29.98 -1.50 -16.18
CA SER A 42 -31.04 -2.36 -15.63
C SER A 42 -31.23 -2.25 -14.11
N ARG A 43 -30.15 -1.96 -13.38
CA ARG A 43 -30.14 -1.82 -11.92
C ARG A 43 -29.72 -0.42 -11.48
N LEU A 44 -30.11 0.63 -12.22
CA LEU A 44 -29.69 2.00 -11.94
C LEU A 44 -30.24 2.56 -10.61
N HIS A 45 -29.40 3.28 -9.87
CA HIS A 45 -29.78 4.03 -8.68
C HIS A 45 -30.92 5.02 -9.02
N PRO A 46 -31.98 5.12 -8.21
CA PRO A 46 -33.12 6.03 -8.47
C PRO A 46 -32.71 7.48 -8.72
N ASP A 47 -31.82 8.04 -7.88
CA ASP A 47 -31.29 9.42 -8.03
C ASP A 47 -30.52 9.68 -9.34
N LEU A 48 -30.14 8.64 -10.09
CA LEU A 48 -29.35 8.78 -11.32
C LEU A 48 -30.19 8.75 -12.60
N GLN A 49 -31.48 8.44 -12.51
CA GLN A 49 -32.35 8.21 -13.68
C GLN A 49 -32.44 9.42 -14.62
N THR A 50 -32.35 10.64 -14.09
CA THR A 50 -32.52 11.87 -14.87
C THR A 50 -31.28 12.29 -15.65
N CYS A 51 -30.10 11.76 -15.30
CA CYS A 51 -28.83 12.11 -15.93
C CYS A 51 -28.12 10.92 -16.59
N ALA A 52 -28.64 9.71 -16.42
CA ALA A 52 -28.04 8.51 -16.99
C ALA A 52 -28.36 8.35 -18.49
N VAL A 53 -27.37 7.92 -19.24
CA VAL A 53 -27.46 7.54 -20.65
C VAL A 53 -26.86 6.14 -20.77
N GLU A 54 -27.66 5.18 -21.21
CA GLU A 54 -27.17 3.84 -21.49
C GLU A 54 -26.39 3.83 -22.82
N LEU A 55 -25.16 3.34 -22.77
CA LEU A 55 -24.28 3.17 -23.90
C LEU A 55 -23.71 1.75 -23.84
N ALA A 56 -24.41 0.81 -24.47
CA ALA A 56 -24.07 -0.62 -24.39
C ALA A 56 -22.72 -0.98 -25.04
N GLU A 57 -22.25 -0.18 -26.00
CA GLU A 57 -20.99 -0.38 -26.74
C GLU A 57 -20.16 0.91 -26.74
N PRO A 58 -18.82 0.82 -26.65
CA PRO A 58 -17.94 1.99 -26.72
C PRO A 58 -17.89 2.52 -28.16
N ARG A 59 -18.73 3.49 -28.49
CA ARG A 59 -18.75 4.13 -29.81
C ARG A 59 -18.13 5.53 -29.77
N ALA A 60 -17.22 5.80 -30.69
CA ALA A 60 -16.56 7.10 -30.86
C ALA A 60 -17.30 8.00 -31.87
N ASP A 61 -18.63 7.91 -31.92
CA ASP A 61 -19.52 8.68 -32.77
C ASP A 61 -20.88 8.98 -32.10
N GLY A 62 -21.66 9.85 -32.73
CA GLY A 62 -23.01 10.20 -32.26
C GLY A 62 -23.08 11.15 -31.06
N PRO A 63 -24.28 11.38 -30.50
CA PRO A 63 -24.51 12.41 -29.48
C PRO A 63 -23.81 12.16 -28.13
N ALA A 64 -23.64 10.90 -27.74
CA ALA A 64 -22.94 10.54 -26.51
C ALA A 64 -21.44 10.87 -26.61
N TRP A 65 -20.82 10.50 -27.74
CA TRP A 65 -19.43 10.85 -28.04
C TRP A 65 -19.20 12.36 -28.09
N GLU A 66 -20.10 13.12 -28.72
CA GLU A 66 -19.95 14.57 -28.81
C GLU A 66 -20.02 15.24 -27.42
N TYR A 67 -20.86 14.72 -26.52
CA TYR A 67 -20.86 15.19 -25.13
C TYR A 67 -19.54 14.88 -24.42
N LEU A 68 -19.02 13.66 -24.57
CA LEU A 68 -17.74 13.25 -23.96
C LEU A 68 -16.57 14.12 -24.46
N ARG A 69 -16.53 14.43 -25.75
CA ARG A 69 -15.49 15.27 -26.36
C ARG A 69 -15.57 16.73 -25.91
N GLN A 70 -16.78 17.23 -25.62
CA GLN A 70 -17.04 18.59 -25.14
C GLN A 70 -17.04 18.72 -23.60
N ALA A 71 -16.80 17.63 -22.86
CA ALA A 71 -16.76 17.66 -21.41
C ALA A 71 -15.52 18.43 -20.91
N ASP A 72 -15.65 19.15 -19.81
CA ASP A 72 -14.52 19.76 -19.10
C ASP A 72 -13.80 18.69 -18.23
N LEU A 73 -14.58 17.75 -17.69
CA LEU A 73 -14.13 16.70 -16.79
C LEU A 73 -14.82 15.37 -17.12
N ILE A 74 -14.03 14.30 -17.12
CA ILE A 74 -14.50 12.91 -17.22
C ILE A 74 -14.02 12.14 -15.99
N LEU A 75 -14.95 11.52 -15.27
CA LEU A 75 -14.67 10.60 -14.18
C LEU A 75 -14.91 9.16 -14.66
N ALA A 76 -13.86 8.36 -14.83
CA ALA A 76 -13.96 6.94 -15.16
C ALA A 76 -13.97 6.10 -13.87
N ILE A 77 -15.16 5.64 -13.48
CA ILE A 77 -15.40 4.96 -12.19
C ILE A 77 -15.05 3.47 -12.30
N TYR A 78 -13.88 3.09 -11.84
CA TYR A 78 -13.27 1.77 -12.03
C TYR A 78 -13.32 0.90 -10.77
N ALA A 79 -14.28 -0.02 -10.71
CA ALA A 79 -14.34 -1.08 -9.69
C ALA A 79 -14.20 -2.49 -10.30
N GLN A 80 -14.58 -2.62 -11.56
CA GLN A 80 -14.44 -3.81 -12.40
C GLN A 80 -14.35 -3.32 -13.84
N TYR A 81 -13.88 -4.17 -14.74
CA TYR A 81 -13.82 -3.84 -16.15
C TYR A 81 -15.21 -3.59 -16.74
N PHE A 82 -15.29 -2.63 -17.67
CA PHE A 82 -16.41 -2.37 -18.55
C PHE A 82 -15.90 -1.74 -19.86
N ASP A 83 -16.59 -1.99 -20.97
CA ASP A 83 -16.12 -1.70 -22.32
C ASP A 83 -16.02 -0.19 -22.61
N LEU A 84 -16.81 0.66 -21.93
CA LEU A 84 -16.76 2.12 -22.14
C LEU A 84 -15.41 2.75 -21.81
N LEU A 85 -14.54 2.07 -21.05
CA LEU A 85 -13.16 2.51 -20.82
C LEU A 85 -12.32 2.56 -22.09
N GLN A 86 -12.69 1.78 -23.11
CA GLN A 86 -12.04 1.76 -24.41
C GLN A 86 -12.19 3.09 -25.18
N LEU A 87 -13.02 4.04 -24.69
CA LEU A 87 -13.13 5.40 -25.21
C LEU A 87 -12.03 6.33 -24.68
N LEU A 88 -11.42 6.01 -23.53
CA LEU A 88 -10.40 6.86 -22.90
C LEU A 88 -9.17 7.13 -23.79
N PRO A 89 -8.64 6.16 -24.56
CA PRO A 89 -7.53 6.44 -25.47
C PRO A 89 -7.87 7.46 -26.57
N CYS A 90 -9.15 7.57 -26.97
CA CYS A 90 -9.61 8.55 -27.96
C CYS A 90 -9.80 9.95 -27.34
N LEU A 91 -10.06 10.02 -26.03
CA LEU A 91 -10.33 11.26 -25.29
C LEU A 91 -9.07 11.85 -24.64
N ALA A 92 -8.06 11.02 -24.39
CA ALA A 92 -6.82 11.43 -23.74
C ALA A 92 -6.09 12.52 -24.55
N GLY A 93 -5.95 13.71 -23.94
CA GLY A 93 -5.33 14.88 -24.58
C GLY A 93 -6.21 15.60 -25.60
N ALA A 94 -7.51 15.28 -25.69
CA ALA A 94 -8.44 15.85 -26.66
C ALA A 94 -9.32 17.00 -26.11
N GLY A 95 -9.00 17.56 -24.94
CA GLY A 95 -9.78 18.63 -24.29
C GLY A 95 -10.18 18.33 -22.84
N PRO A 96 -10.93 17.25 -22.55
CA PRO A 96 -11.40 16.95 -21.19
C PRO A 96 -10.25 16.60 -20.25
N ARG A 97 -10.36 17.01 -18.98
CA ARG A 97 -9.57 16.44 -17.89
C ARG A 97 -10.13 15.07 -17.51
N ILE A 98 -9.29 14.05 -17.48
CA ILE A 98 -9.72 12.69 -17.19
C ILE A 98 -9.21 12.27 -15.81
N VAL A 99 -10.12 11.82 -14.95
CA VAL A 99 -9.81 11.20 -13.66
C VAL A 99 -10.15 9.72 -13.74
N PHE A 100 -9.19 8.86 -13.41
CA PHE A 100 -9.41 7.44 -13.22
C PHE A 100 -9.72 7.18 -11.75
N ASP A 101 -10.97 6.90 -11.45
CA ASP A 101 -11.48 6.78 -10.08
C ASP A 101 -11.52 5.31 -9.67
N TYR A 102 -10.44 4.87 -9.03
CA TYR A 102 -10.11 3.48 -8.75
C TYR A 102 -10.62 3.01 -7.39
N HIS A 103 -11.52 2.02 -7.40
CA HIS A 103 -12.16 1.43 -6.22
C HIS A 103 -11.57 0.07 -5.78
N GLY A 104 -10.46 -0.35 -6.41
CA GLY A 104 -9.80 -1.64 -6.15
C GLY A 104 -10.40 -2.80 -6.95
N VAL A 105 -9.54 -3.69 -7.44
CA VAL A 105 -9.95 -4.94 -8.12
C VAL A 105 -9.55 -6.11 -7.25
N THR A 106 -10.53 -6.93 -6.85
CA THR A 106 -10.23 -8.11 -6.05
C THR A 106 -9.31 -9.07 -6.83
N PRO A 107 -8.20 -9.52 -6.24
CA PRO A 107 -7.30 -10.48 -6.88
C PRO A 107 -8.05 -11.76 -7.30
N PRO A 108 -7.86 -12.24 -8.55
CA PRO A 108 -8.57 -13.40 -9.08
C PRO A 108 -8.37 -14.68 -8.24
N GLU A 109 -7.22 -14.82 -7.59
CA GLU A 109 -6.87 -15.96 -6.72
C GLU A 109 -7.68 -16.04 -5.43
N MET A 110 -8.40 -14.98 -5.06
CA MET A 110 -9.27 -14.96 -3.89
C MET A 110 -10.70 -15.46 -4.19
N TRP A 111 -10.94 -15.91 -5.42
CA TRP A 111 -12.21 -16.46 -5.89
C TRP A 111 -12.01 -17.88 -6.42
N HIS A 112 -12.96 -18.77 -6.13
CA HIS A 112 -12.87 -20.19 -6.46
C HIS A 112 -13.52 -20.56 -7.82
N ASP A 113 -14.33 -19.67 -8.41
CA ASP A 113 -15.33 -20.06 -9.41
C ASP A 113 -15.17 -19.38 -10.79
N GLN A 114 -16.09 -19.73 -11.70
CA GLN A 114 -16.34 -19.25 -13.07
C GLN A 114 -16.33 -17.72 -13.32
N HIS A 115 -16.23 -16.88 -12.28
CA HIS A 115 -16.14 -15.42 -12.37
C HIS A 115 -14.71 -14.88 -12.35
N ARG A 116 -13.71 -15.76 -12.19
CA ARG A 116 -12.28 -15.43 -12.17
C ARG A 116 -11.83 -14.68 -13.43
N GLU A 117 -12.35 -15.02 -14.61
CA GLU A 117 -12.00 -14.38 -15.89
C GLU A 117 -12.30 -12.88 -15.89
N GLY A 118 -13.46 -12.47 -15.37
CA GLY A 118 -13.84 -11.05 -15.29
C GLY A 118 -12.91 -10.25 -14.36
N LEU A 119 -12.44 -10.87 -13.27
CA LEU A 119 -11.44 -10.28 -12.38
C LEU A 119 -10.06 -10.20 -13.03
N GLU A 120 -9.64 -11.23 -13.77
CA GLU A 120 -8.39 -11.21 -14.52
C GLU A 120 -8.40 -10.11 -15.60
N GLN A 121 -9.51 -9.97 -16.32
CA GLN A 121 -9.70 -8.86 -17.26
C GLN A 121 -9.64 -7.51 -16.53
N SER A 122 -10.34 -7.37 -15.40
CA SER A 122 -10.29 -6.17 -14.56
C SER A 122 -8.88 -5.88 -14.04
N ALA A 123 -8.07 -6.89 -13.75
CA ALA A 123 -6.69 -6.69 -13.31
C ALA A 123 -5.80 -6.18 -14.45
N ARG A 124 -5.94 -6.76 -15.65
CA ARG A 124 -5.16 -6.38 -16.85
C ARG A 124 -5.50 -4.98 -17.36
N GLN A 125 -6.76 -4.57 -17.25
CA GLN A 125 -7.28 -3.34 -17.83
C GLN A 125 -7.08 -2.11 -16.92
N ARG A 126 -6.44 -2.26 -15.76
CA ARG A 126 -6.04 -1.12 -14.91
C ARG A 126 -5.10 -0.14 -15.62
N GLY A 127 -4.37 -0.60 -16.63
CA GLY A 127 -3.46 0.23 -17.42
C GLY A 127 -4.14 1.39 -18.15
N TYR A 128 -5.47 1.39 -18.30
CA TYR A 128 -6.21 2.56 -18.80
C TYR A 128 -6.09 3.80 -17.89
N VAL A 129 -5.59 3.65 -16.65
CA VAL A 129 -5.15 4.77 -15.82
C VAL A 129 -4.16 5.69 -16.56
N TRP A 130 -3.33 5.16 -17.46
CA TRP A 130 -2.40 5.95 -18.28
C TRP A 130 -3.10 6.83 -19.32
N CYS A 131 -4.40 6.67 -19.55
CA CYS A 131 -5.21 7.63 -20.31
C CYS A 131 -5.64 8.81 -19.43
N ALA A 132 -5.65 8.69 -18.10
CA ALA A 132 -6.07 9.73 -17.18
C ALA A 132 -4.97 10.76 -16.86
N ASP A 133 -5.41 11.98 -16.52
CA ASP A 133 -4.54 13.04 -16.00
C ASP A 133 -4.24 12.83 -14.52
N HIS A 134 -5.16 12.19 -13.80
CA HIS A 134 -5.05 11.95 -12.38
C HIS A 134 -5.78 10.65 -11.99
N ALA A 135 -5.27 9.95 -10.99
CA ALA A 135 -5.94 8.82 -10.36
C ALA A 135 -6.55 9.25 -9.01
N LEU A 136 -7.82 8.95 -8.80
CA LEU A 136 -8.48 9.08 -7.51
C LEU A 136 -8.63 7.68 -6.91
N THR A 137 -8.20 7.45 -5.68
CA THR A 137 -8.33 6.14 -5.02
C THR A 137 -9.09 6.24 -3.71
N THR A 138 -9.74 5.16 -3.27
CA THR A 138 -10.54 5.19 -2.03
C THR A 138 -9.75 4.94 -0.75
N SER A 139 -8.51 4.46 -0.86
CA SER A 139 -7.60 4.19 0.25
C SER A 139 -6.14 4.26 -0.22
N GLN A 140 -5.22 4.40 0.74
CA GLN A 140 -3.78 4.29 0.47
C GLN A 140 -3.40 2.89 0.00
N ALA A 141 -4.13 1.87 0.47
CA ALA A 141 -4.01 0.50 -0.03
C ALA A 141 -4.31 0.41 -1.54
N ASN A 142 -5.38 1.05 -2.02
CA ASN A 142 -5.67 1.07 -3.46
C ASN A 142 -4.70 1.93 -4.27
N ALA A 143 -4.15 3.01 -3.69
CA ALA A 143 -3.09 3.78 -4.34
C ALA A 143 -1.84 2.92 -4.57
N ARG A 144 -1.42 2.15 -3.55
CA ARG A 144 -0.31 1.20 -3.69
C ARG A 144 -0.63 0.10 -4.68
N GLU A 145 -1.81 -0.52 -4.59
CA GLU A 145 -2.24 -1.57 -5.53
C GLU A 145 -2.21 -1.09 -6.99
N LEU A 146 -2.70 0.12 -7.25
CA LEU A 146 -2.68 0.72 -8.58
C LEU A 146 -1.25 1.04 -9.03
N GLY A 147 -0.45 1.66 -8.17
CA GLY A 147 0.94 2.01 -8.46
C GLY A 147 1.84 0.80 -8.70
N GLU A 148 1.71 -0.25 -7.90
CA GLU A 148 2.44 -1.52 -8.07
C GLU A 148 2.04 -2.23 -9.37
N ALA A 149 0.74 -2.24 -9.70
CA ALA A 149 0.24 -2.93 -10.88
C ALA A 149 0.49 -2.19 -12.20
N THR A 150 0.61 -0.86 -12.17
CA THR A 150 0.63 -0.03 -13.40
C THR A 150 1.81 0.92 -13.50
N HIS A 151 2.59 1.09 -12.43
CA HIS A 151 3.64 2.11 -12.30
C HIS A 151 3.14 3.54 -12.53
N PHE A 152 1.85 3.79 -12.32
CA PHE A 152 1.29 5.13 -12.47
C PHE A 152 1.89 6.08 -11.42
N PRO A 153 2.27 7.33 -11.78
CA PRO A 153 3.04 8.18 -10.89
C PRO A 153 2.28 8.60 -9.61
N PRO A 154 2.87 8.48 -8.41
CA PRO A 154 2.21 8.82 -7.16
C PRO A 154 1.84 10.31 -7.05
N GLU A 155 2.59 11.21 -7.68
CA GLU A 155 2.29 12.65 -7.74
C GLU A 155 1.00 12.97 -8.52
N HIS A 156 0.55 12.05 -9.36
CA HIS A 156 -0.73 12.12 -10.08
C HIS A 156 -1.81 11.26 -9.43
N THR A 157 -1.62 10.86 -8.17
CA THR A 157 -2.57 10.02 -7.43
C THR A 157 -3.02 10.74 -6.16
N THR A 158 -4.34 10.80 -5.95
CA THR A 158 -4.94 11.35 -4.73
C THR A 158 -5.84 10.30 -4.08
N THR A 159 -5.69 10.11 -2.78
CA THR A 159 -6.58 9.25 -2.01
C THR A 159 -7.71 10.08 -1.39
N LEU A 160 -8.95 9.73 -1.73
CA LEU A 160 -10.16 10.29 -1.15
C LEU A 160 -11.08 9.16 -0.68
N PRO A 161 -11.18 8.93 0.65
CA PRO A 161 -12.10 7.97 1.24
C PRO A 161 -13.56 8.16 0.78
N LEU A 162 -14.34 7.08 0.82
CA LEU A 162 -15.75 7.14 0.45
C LEU A 162 -16.58 7.87 1.52
N THR A 163 -17.65 8.53 1.10
CA THR A 163 -18.57 9.17 2.03
C THR A 163 -19.60 8.19 2.61
N VAL A 164 -19.98 8.40 3.87
CA VAL A 164 -21.11 7.72 4.52
C VAL A 164 -22.24 8.72 4.77
N ASN A 165 -23.48 8.27 4.59
CA ASN A 165 -24.65 9.10 4.87
C ASN A 165 -25.06 8.94 6.34
N LEU A 166 -24.60 9.89 7.17
CA LEU A 166 -24.85 9.91 8.61
C LEU A 166 -26.32 10.25 8.96
N ASP A 167 -27.11 10.76 8.02
CA ASP A 167 -28.48 11.25 8.30
C ASP A 167 -29.42 10.10 8.72
N TYR A 168 -29.19 8.87 8.23
CA TYR A 168 -29.98 7.69 8.62
C TYR A 168 -29.23 6.73 9.57
N LEU A 169 -27.90 6.87 9.66
CA LEU A 169 -27.03 6.12 10.55
C LEU A 169 -26.84 6.92 11.85
N GLY A 170 -27.93 7.12 12.60
CA GLY A 170 -27.89 7.84 13.87
C GLY A 170 -27.42 6.95 15.03
N ALA A 171 -26.73 7.56 16.00
CA ALA A 171 -26.32 6.95 17.27
C ALA A 171 -27.49 6.74 18.26
N GLU A 172 -28.68 6.47 17.73
CA GLU A 172 -29.88 6.14 18.51
C GLU A 172 -29.60 4.96 19.46
N PRO A 173 -30.37 4.84 20.56
CA PRO A 173 -30.17 3.76 21.53
C PRO A 173 -30.19 2.38 20.88
N ARG A 174 -29.44 1.45 21.48
CA ARG A 174 -29.37 0.06 21.05
C ARG A 174 -30.79 -0.54 20.93
N GLU A 175 -31.08 -1.15 19.79
CA GLU A 175 -32.36 -1.79 19.52
C GLU A 175 -32.27 -3.30 19.71
N ARG A 176 -33.40 -3.97 20.00
CA ARG A 176 -33.47 -5.45 20.01
C ARG A 176 -34.14 -6.01 18.75
N TYR A 177 -33.87 -5.40 17.58
CA TYR A 177 -34.53 -5.75 16.31
C TYR A 177 -34.33 -7.22 15.94
N PHE A 178 -33.08 -7.68 15.79
CA PHE A 178 -32.81 -9.07 15.44
C PHE A 178 -33.08 -10.05 16.58
N GLN A 179 -32.81 -9.68 17.83
CA GLN A 179 -33.15 -10.51 18.99
C GLN A 179 -34.65 -10.85 18.99
N ARG A 180 -35.52 -9.87 18.73
CA ARG A 180 -36.98 -10.10 18.60
C ARG A 180 -37.35 -10.87 17.34
N ARG A 181 -36.78 -10.50 16.18
CA ARG A 181 -37.09 -11.14 14.88
C ARG A 181 -36.68 -12.61 14.82
N LEU A 182 -35.59 -12.97 15.50
CA LEU A 182 -34.99 -14.30 15.45
C LEU A 182 -35.22 -15.12 16.73
N GLY A 183 -35.79 -14.53 17.79
CA GLY A 183 -36.03 -15.19 19.07
C GLY A 183 -34.73 -15.54 19.82
N ILE A 184 -33.72 -14.68 19.75
CA ILE A 184 -32.38 -14.91 20.31
C ILE A 184 -32.17 -14.04 21.55
N ASP A 185 -31.74 -14.66 22.66
CA ASP A 185 -31.31 -13.96 23.89
C ASP A 185 -29.81 -14.14 24.13
N ALA A 186 -29.01 -13.70 23.16
CA ALA A 186 -27.56 -13.84 23.15
C ALA A 186 -26.92 -12.70 22.34
N PRO A 187 -25.61 -12.43 22.54
CA PRO A 187 -24.86 -11.47 21.74
C PRO A 187 -24.92 -11.73 20.23
N ILE A 188 -24.98 -10.66 19.43
CA ILE A 188 -25.03 -10.74 17.96
C ILE A 188 -23.72 -10.24 17.34
N LEU A 189 -23.03 -11.13 16.63
CA LEU A 189 -21.92 -10.81 15.73
C LEU A 189 -22.51 -10.53 14.34
N LEU A 190 -22.45 -9.28 13.90
CA LEU A 190 -23.00 -8.86 12.61
C LEU A 190 -21.93 -8.94 11.53
N TYR A 191 -22.31 -9.44 10.37
CA TYR A 191 -21.58 -9.31 9.12
C TYR A 191 -22.48 -8.59 8.11
N VAL A 192 -21.94 -7.58 7.42
CA VAL A 192 -22.65 -6.85 6.35
C VAL A 192 -21.78 -6.84 5.09
N GLY A 193 -22.22 -7.54 4.05
CA GLY A 193 -21.49 -7.62 2.79
C GLY A 193 -21.99 -8.73 1.87
N ARG A 194 -21.53 -8.72 0.62
CA ARG A 194 -21.80 -9.79 -0.35
C ARG A 194 -21.09 -11.07 0.08
N LEU A 195 -21.71 -12.25 -0.04
CA LEU A 195 -21.07 -13.54 0.30
C LEU A 195 -20.11 -13.96 -0.82
N ALA A 196 -19.02 -13.21 -1.00
CA ALA A 196 -17.95 -13.51 -1.93
C ALA A 196 -16.76 -14.18 -1.21
N GLY A 197 -16.01 -15.03 -1.92
CA GLY A 197 -14.90 -15.80 -1.33
C GLY A 197 -13.84 -14.92 -0.65
N ASN A 198 -13.55 -13.75 -1.22
CA ASN A 198 -12.62 -12.79 -0.63
C ASN A 198 -13.13 -12.15 0.68
N LYS A 199 -14.42 -12.24 1.00
CA LYS A 199 -14.99 -11.73 2.26
C LYS A 199 -14.81 -12.69 3.44
N ARG A 200 -14.50 -13.97 3.17
CA ARG A 200 -14.12 -14.98 4.18
C ARG A 200 -15.11 -15.10 5.34
N VAL A 201 -16.41 -15.11 5.03
CA VAL A 201 -17.45 -15.39 6.04
C VAL A 201 -17.20 -16.74 6.72
N SER A 202 -16.54 -17.69 6.04
CA SER A 202 -16.06 -18.95 6.63
C SER A 202 -15.22 -18.77 7.89
N VAL A 203 -14.32 -17.78 7.95
CA VAL A 203 -13.46 -17.51 9.12
C VAL A 203 -14.29 -17.07 10.32
N LEU A 204 -15.36 -16.30 10.10
CA LEU A 204 -16.30 -15.93 11.16
C LEU A 204 -17.10 -17.14 11.67
N ILE A 205 -17.49 -18.05 10.78
CA ILE A 205 -18.19 -19.30 11.15
C ILE A 205 -17.27 -20.21 11.96
N GLU A 206 -16.01 -20.37 11.53
CA GLU A 206 -14.98 -21.12 12.26
C GLU A 206 -14.72 -20.52 13.65
N ALA A 207 -14.66 -19.19 13.75
CA ALA A 207 -14.52 -18.50 15.02
C ALA A 207 -15.74 -18.74 15.93
N LEU A 208 -16.95 -18.68 15.39
CA LEU A 208 -18.19 -18.97 16.13
C LEU A 208 -18.20 -20.37 16.74
N ALA A 209 -17.64 -21.36 16.03
CA ALA A 209 -17.53 -22.75 16.51
C ALA A 209 -16.54 -22.92 17.68
N LYS A 210 -15.60 -21.98 17.86
CA LYS A 210 -14.61 -21.99 18.95
C LYS A 210 -15.00 -21.11 20.15
N LEU A 211 -16.07 -20.33 20.03
CA LEU A 211 -16.68 -19.65 21.16
C LEU A 211 -17.49 -20.67 21.98
N ASP A 212 -17.40 -20.58 23.30
CA ASP A 212 -18.08 -21.50 24.23
C ASP A 212 -19.60 -21.50 23.95
N ASP A 213 -20.26 -22.66 24.05
CA ASP A 213 -21.65 -22.84 23.59
C ASP A 213 -22.61 -21.85 24.26
N GLU A 214 -23.49 -21.24 23.45
CA GLU A 214 -24.49 -20.18 23.76
C GLU A 214 -24.00 -18.73 23.90
N THR A 215 -22.70 -18.44 23.75
CA THR A 215 -22.17 -17.08 23.98
C THR A 215 -22.46 -16.05 22.88
N ALA A 216 -22.80 -16.46 21.65
CA ALA A 216 -23.10 -15.54 20.55
C ALA A 216 -23.79 -16.20 19.35
N HIS A 217 -24.48 -15.39 18.54
CA HIS A 217 -25.01 -15.75 17.21
C HIS A 217 -24.40 -14.86 16.13
N VAL A 218 -24.23 -15.40 14.92
CA VAL A 218 -23.82 -14.65 13.73
C VAL A 218 -25.05 -14.29 12.90
N VAL A 219 -25.17 -13.01 12.54
CA VAL A 219 -26.19 -12.52 11.61
C VAL A 219 -25.49 -11.99 10.35
N CYS A 220 -25.78 -12.62 9.21
CA CYS A 220 -25.20 -12.26 7.91
C CYS A 220 -26.24 -11.48 7.08
N VAL A 221 -25.93 -10.21 6.81
CA VAL A 221 -26.73 -9.31 5.95
C VAL A 221 -25.96 -9.08 4.64
N GLY A 222 -26.64 -9.27 3.51
CA GLY A 222 -26.10 -8.99 2.18
C GLY A 222 -26.52 -10.01 1.11
N ASP A 223 -25.96 -9.84 -0.08
CA ASP A 223 -26.35 -10.63 -1.25
C ASP A 223 -25.78 -12.06 -1.19
N THR A 224 -26.65 -13.03 -1.46
CA THR A 224 -26.37 -14.47 -1.49
C THR A 224 -26.79 -15.10 -2.81
N SER A 225 -27.21 -14.29 -3.79
CA SER A 225 -27.79 -14.72 -5.06
C SER A 225 -26.78 -14.65 -6.22
N ASP A 226 -27.19 -15.11 -7.40
CA ASP A 226 -26.44 -15.05 -8.65
C ASP A 226 -25.00 -15.57 -8.48
N VAL A 227 -24.01 -14.70 -8.65
CA VAL A 227 -22.57 -14.99 -8.60
C VAL A 227 -22.05 -15.33 -7.18
N TYR A 228 -22.87 -15.18 -6.15
CA TYR A 228 -22.53 -15.44 -4.74
C TYR A 228 -23.17 -16.73 -4.18
N ALA A 229 -24.03 -17.39 -4.94
CA ALA A 229 -24.82 -18.53 -4.45
C ALA A 229 -23.95 -19.73 -4.05
N GLU A 230 -22.87 -19.99 -4.77
CA GLU A 230 -21.94 -21.11 -4.50
C GLU A 230 -21.20 -20.91 -3.16
N GLU A 231 -20.60 -19.74 -2.96
CA GLU A 231 -19.93 -19.40 -1.70
C GLU A 231 -20.90 -19.35 -0.51
N ALA A 232 -22.14 -18.87 -0.73
CA ALA A 232 -23.19 -18.92 0.29
C ALA A 232 -23.52 -20.37 0.71
N ALA A 233 -23.70 -21.28 -0.25
CA ALA A 233 -23.93 -22.69 0.01
C ALA A 233 -22.74 -23.36 0.72
N ARG A 234 -21.51 -22.99 0.35
CA ARG A 234 -20.29 -23.46 1.03
C ARG A 234 -20.24 -23.03 2.48
N CYS A 235 -20.56 -21.76 2.77
CA CYS A 235 -20.60 -21.27 4.15
C CYS A 235 -21.72 -21.93 4.98
N GLN A 236 -22.89 -22.18 4.38
CA GLN A 236 -23.97 -22.93 5.03
C GLN A 236 -23.55 -24.35 5.37
N SER A 237 -22.94 -25.06 4.42
CA SER A 237 -22.43 -26.43 4.62
C SER A 237 -21.36 -26.47 5.71
N LEU A 238 -20.46 -25.48 5.76
CA LEU A 238 -19.46 -25.36 6.82
C LEU A 238 -20.10 -25.16 8.20
N ALA A 239 -21.13 -24.32 8.30
CA ALA A 239 -21.85 -24.12 9.56
C ALA A 239 -22.55 -25.41 10.04
N GLU A 240 -23.07 -26.23 9.14
CA GLU A 240 -23.62 -27.56 9.45
C GLU A 240 -22.53 -28.52 9.95
N GLN A 241 -21.41 -28.62 9.23
CA GLN A 241 -20.29 -29.48 9.58
C GLN A 241 -19.69 -29.16 10.96
N LEU A 242 -19.61 -27.87 11.29
CA LEU A 242 -19.10 -27.40 12.59
C LEU A 242 -20.15 -27.39 13.70
N GLY A 243 -21.40 -27.83 13.42
CA GLY A 243 -22.47 -27.91 14.42
C GLY A 243 -23.04 -26.56 14.85
N VAL A 244 -22.75 -25.47 14.14
CA VAL A 244 -23.17 -24.10 14.47
C VAL A 244 -24.28 -23.54 13.60
N ALA A 245 -24.87 -24.34 12.70
CA ALA A 245 -25.91 -23.90 11.76
C ALA A 245 -27.08 -23.15 12.43
N LYS A 246 -27.52 -23.58 13.62
CA LYS A 246 -28.59 -22.90 14.39
C LYS A 246 -28.19 -21.52 14.94
N ARG A 247 -26.89 -21.23 14.96
CA ARG A 247 -26.31 -19.97 15.44
C ARG A 247 -25.93 -19.01 14.30
N VAL A 248 -26.13 -19.39 13.04
CA VAL A 248 -25.84 -18.54 11.87
C VAL A 248 -27.13 -18.21 11.13
N HIS A 249 -27.43 -16.92 10.99
CA HIS A 249 -28.67 -16.41 10.42
C HIS A 249 -28.42 -15.66 9.11
N TRP A 250 -29.00 -16.14 8.01
CA TRP A 250 -28.85 -15.56 6.68
C TRP A 250 -30.05 -14.63 6.37
N ILE A 251 -29.84 -13.32 6.41
CA ILE A 251 -30.93 -12.34 6.32
C ILE A 251 -31.23 -11.91 4.87
N GLY A 252 -30.21 -11.92 4.00
CA GLY A 252 -30.29 -11.33 2.66
C GLY A 252 -30.04 -9.81 2.68
N GLN A 253 -30.38 -9.12 1.60
CA GLN A 253 -30.26 -7.67 1.49
C GLN A 253 -31.35 -6.96 2.32
N LEU A 254 -30.99 -5.81 2.91
CA LEU A 254 -31.90 -4.93 3.66
C LEU A 254 -31.95 -3.55 3.00
N ASP A 255 -33.05 -2.84 3.20
CA ASP A 255 -33.12 -1.41 2.88
C ASP A 255 -32.34 -0.57 3.91
N ASP A 256 -32.14 0.72 3.63
CA ASP A 256 -31.33 1.62 4.47
C ASP A 256 -31.86 1.69 5.92
N ALA A 257 -33.18 1.61 6.11
CA ALA A 257 -33.82 1.72 7.42
C ALA A 257 -33.61 0.46 8.27
N ASP A 258 -33.83 -0.72 7.70
CA ASP A 258 -33.60 -2.00 8.37
C ASP A 258 -32.11 -2.31 8.52
N LEU A 259 -31.25 -1.84 7.61
CA LEU A 259 -29.80 -1.92 7.75
C LEU A 259 -29.30 -1.08 8.94
N ALA A 260 -29.82 0.13 9.13
CA ALA A 260 -29.48 0.94 10.29
C ALA A 260 -29.93 0.26 11.60
N ARG A 261 -31.11 -0.39 11.61
CA ARG A 261 -31.57 -1.21 12.74
C ARG A 261 -30.70 -2.45 12.96
N ALA A 262 -30.20 -3.07 11.89
CA ALA A 262 -29.28 -4.19 11.98
C ALA A 262 -28.02 -3.79 12.76
N TYR A 263 -27.36 -2.68 12.37
CA TYR A 263 -26.21 -2.15 13.10
C TYR A 263 -26.52 -1.85 14.58
N ARG A 264 -27.66 -1.20 14.86
CA ARG A 264 -28.08 -0.88 16.24
C ARG A 264 -28.51 -2.08 17.09
N SER A 265 -28.73 -3.24 16.48
CA SER A 265 -29.11 -4.46 17.19
C SER A 265 -27.94 -5.40 17.52
N ALA A 266 -26.83 -5.23 16.80
CA ALA A 266 -25.64 -6.03 16.97
C ALA A 266 -24.83 -5.65 18.22
N ASP A 267 -23.93 -6.54 18.61
CA ASP A 267 -22.94 -6.32 19.66
C ASP A 267 -21.58 -5.94 19.10
N VAL A 268 -21.23 -6.52 17.96
CA VAL A 268 -19.95 -6.31 17.27
C VAL A 268 -20.19 -6.49 15.77
N LEU A 269 -19.64 -5.61 14.94
CA LEU A 269 -19.44 -5.90 13.51
C LEU A 269 -18.14 -6.69 13.34
N VAL A 270 -18.19 -7.82 12.64
CA VAL A 270 -16.99 -8.57 12.24
C VAL A 270 -16.82 -8.52 10.73
N MET A 271 -15.66 -8.03 10.28
CA MET A 271 -15.28 -7.94 8.87
C MET A 271 -14.03 -8.79 8.56
N PRO A 272 -14.20 -10.07 8.14
CA PRO A 272 -13.07 -10.98 7.95
C PRO A 272 -12.40 -10.93 6.57
N SER A 273 -12.77 -9.96 5.72
CA SER A 273 -12.33 -9.87 4.32
C SER A 273 -10.81 -9.91 4.09
N LEU A 274 -10.33 -10.54 3.02
CA LEU A 274 -8.94 -10.46 2.57
C LEU A 274 -8.66 -9.28 1.65
N HIS A 275 -9.70 -8.71 1.05
CA HIS A 275 -9.59 -7.57 0.14
C HIS A 275 -10.83 -6.68 0.23
N GLU A 276 -10.57 -5.39 0.42
CA GLU A 276 -11.53 -4.30 0.43
C GLU A 276 -10.88 -3.06 -0.19
N GLY A 277 -11.66 -2.24 -0.90
CA GLY A 277 -11.19 -0.92 -1.36
C GLY A 277 -11.24 0.14 -0.25
N PHE A 278 -12.33 0.15 0.50
CA PHE A 278 -12.55 1.04 1.66
C PHE A 278 -13.45 0.40 2.74
N CYS A 279 -14.42 -0.44 2.35
CA CYS A 279 -15.34 -1.10 3.29
C CYS A 279 -16.27 -0.14 4.05
N LEU A 280 -17.25 0.45 3.33
CA LEU A 280 -18.29 1.28 3.95
C LEU A 280 -18.96 0.64 5.19
N PRO A 281 -19.27 -0.67 5.24
CA PRO A 281 -19.91 -1.26 6.42
C PRO A 281 -19.17 -1.03 7.75
N VAL A 282 -17.84 -0.92 7.73
CA VAL A 282 -17.04 -0.58 8.91
C VAL A 282 -17.38 0.82 9.41
N VAL A 283 -17.43 1.80 8.51
CA VAL A 283 -17.74 3.19 8.84
C VAL A 283 -19.20 3.34 9.24
N GLU A 284 -20.12 2.61 8.59
CA GLU A 284 -21.54 2.60 8.94
C GLU A 284 -21.80 2.04 10.34
N ALA A 285 -21.12 0.96 10.71
CA ALA A 285 -21.15 0.41 12.07
C ALA A 285 -20.62 1.42 13.10
N MET A 286 -19.49 2.07 12.78
CA MET A 286 -18.90 3.13 13.61
C MET A 286 -19.86 4.31 13.80
N ALA A 287 -20.59 4.72 12.75
CA ALA A 287 -21.60 5.78 12.81
C ALA A 287 -22.77 5.42 13.75
N CYS A 288 -23.10 4.13 13.86
CA CYS A 288 -24.09 3.62 14.81
C CYS A 288 -23.52 3.39 16.23
N GLY A 289 -22.22 3.63 16.44
CA GLY A 289 -21.53 3.35 17.68
C GLY A 289 -21.39 1.85 17.99
N LEU A 290 -21.40 1.00 16.95
CA LEU A 290 -21.19 -0.44 17.05
C LEU A 290 -19.68 -0.76 17.03
N PRO A 291 -19.15 -1.47 18.04
CA PRO A 291 -17.77 -1.94 18.03
C PRO A 291 -17.42 -2.73 16.76
N VAL A 292 -16.26 -2.46 16.16
CA VAL A 292 -15.78 -3.13 14.95
C VAL A 292 -14.56 -4.01 15.24
N ILE A 293 -14.59 -5.23 14.71
CA ILE A 293 -13.43 -6.11 14.56
C ILE A 293 -13.22 -6.37 13.07
N ALA A 294 -12.06 -6.00 12.52
CA ALA A 294 -11.76 -6.18 11.10
C ALA A 294 -10.45 -6.95 10.90
N SER A 295 -10.30 -7.67 9.80
CA SER A 295 -9.02 -8.30 9.48
C SER A 295 -7.97 -7.23 9.12
N ARG A 296 -6.70 -7.54 9.35
CA ARG A 296 -5.56 -6.71 8.92
C ARG A 296 -5.24 -6.94 7.45
N SER A 297 -6.24 -6.71 6.60
CA SER A 297 -6.13 -6.74 5.14
C SER A 297 -6.11 -5.31 4.58
N PRO A 298 -5.53 -5.04 3.39
CA PRO A 298 -4.94 -3.75 3.02
C PRO A 298 -5.69 -2.47 3.45
N ALA A 299 -6.94 -2.26 3.05
CA ALA A 299 -7.68 -1.02 3.34
C ALA A 299 -8.35 -1.00 4.74
N LEU A 300 -8.53 -2.15 5.38
CA LEU A 300 -9.31 -2.25 6.62
C LEU A 300 -8.64 -1.57 7.82
N PRO A 301 -7.33 -1.75 8.12
CA PRO A 301 -6.65 -1.02 9.18
C PRO A 301 -6.75 0.49 9.03
N GLU A 302 -6.59 1.00 7.80
CA GLU A 302 -6.73 2.44 7.50
C GLU A 302 -8.16 2.93 7.76
N THR A 303 -9.16 2.15 7.36
CA THR A 303 -10.57 2.49 7.55
C THR A 303 -10.95 2.51 9.03
N VAL A 304 -10.54 1.46 9.76
CA VAL A 304 -10.80 1.31 11.19
C VAL A 304 -10.07 2.38 12.02
N GLY A 305 -8.82 2.69 11.68
CA GLY A 305 -7.97 3.56 12.49
C GLY A 305 -7.82 3.04 13.91
N ASP A 306 -7.86 3.94 14.91
CA ASP A 306 -7.85 3.58 16.33
C ASP A 306 -9.24 3.21 16.88
N ALA A 307 -10.31 3.29 16.08
CA ALA A 307 -11.68 3.14 16.59
C ALA A 307 -12.15 1.69 16.79
N GLY A 308 -11.36 0.70 16.38
CA GLY A 308 -11.72 -0.71 16.47
C GLY A 308 -10.52 -1.61 16.65
N LEU A 309 -10.79 -2.92 16.78
CA LEU A 309 -9.74 -3.93 16.88
C LEU A 309 -9.49 -4.53 15.49
N THR A 310 -8.25 -4.93 15.25
CA THR A 310 -7.89 -5.71 14.06
C THR A 310 -7.29 -7.06 14.42
N PHE A 311 -7.49 -8.07 13.56
CA PHE A 311 -6.96 -9.43 13.72
C PHE A 311 -6.19 -9.90 12.48
N VAL A 312 -5.29 -10.87 12.65
CA VAL A 312 -4.51 -11.42 11.53
C VAL A 312 -5.44 -12.13 10.52
N PRO A 313 -5.37 -11.83 9.21
CA PRO A 313 -6.23 -12.48 8.21
C PRO A 313 -6.13 -14.01 8.25
N ASN A 314 -7.27 -14.70 8.20
CA ASN A 314 -7.41 -16.16 8.33
C ASN A 314 -6.97 -16.76 9.69
N ASP A 315 -6.53 -15.96 10.66
CA ASP A 315 -6.25 -16.45 12.01
C ASP A 315 -7.53 -16.47 12.85
N VAL A 316 -8.16 -17.65 12.91
CA VAL A 316 -9.39 -17.88 13.67
C VAL A 316 -9.17 -17.65 15.17
N GLU A 317 -8.01 -18.03 15.72
CA GLU A 317 -7.74 -17.88 17.15
C GLU A 317 -7.61 -16.41 17.54
N ASP A 318 -6.94 -15.61 16.70
CA ASP A 318 -6.84 -14.18 16.92
C ASP A 318 -8.22 -13.52 16.88
N LEU A 319 -9.06 -13.87 15.90
CA LEU A 319 -10.44 -13.38 15.82
C LEU A 319 -11.25 -13.76 17.07
N VAL A 320 -11.17 -15.02 17.53
CA VAL A 320 -11.84 -15.50 18.75
C VAL A 320 -11.39 -14.69 19.97
N ARG A 321 -10.09 -14.43 20.14
CA ARG A 321 -9.58 -13.59 21.23
C ARG A 321 -10.14 -12.17 21.17
N LYS A 322 -10.19 -11.54 19.99
CA LYS A 322 -10.76 -10.19 19.84
C LYS A 322 -12.26 -10.18 20.13
N ILE A 323 -13.02 -11.17 19.66
CA ILE A 323 -14.45 -11.30 19.96
C ILE A 323 -14.65 -11.44 21.47
N ARG A 324 -13.97 -12.38 22.12
CA ARG A 324 -14.05 -12.57 23.59
C ARG A 324 -13.71 -11.29 24.34
N ARG A 325 -12.66 -10.58 23.93
CA ARG A 325 -12.26 -9.31 24.55
C ARG A 325 -13.39 -8.27 24.50
N VAL A 326 -14.05 -8.12 23.35
CA VAL A 326 -15.15 -7.17 23.19
C VAL A 326 -16.42 -7.63 23.91
N LEU A 327 -16.77 -8.92 23.88
CA LEU A 327 -17.96 -9.45 24.57
C LEU A 327 -17.81 -9.42 26.10
N ASN A 328 -16.61 -9.71 26.63
CA ASN A 328 -16.33 -9.77 28.06
C ASN A 328 -16.12 -8.39 28.70
N ALA A 329 -15.95 -7.33 27.91
CA ALA A 329 -15.90 -5.96 28.40
C ALA A 329 -17.21 -5.51 29.11
N ASN A 330 -18.26 -6.35 29.11
CA ASN A 330 -19.61 -6.11 29.62
C ASN A 330 -19.87 -6.46 31.11
N LEU A 331 -18.86 -6.64 31.96
CA LEU A 331 -19.10 -6.95 33.38
C LEU A 331 -19.38 -5.73 34.28
N GLY A 332 -19.64 -4.55 33.70
CA GLY A 332 -20.20 -3.39 34.40
C GLY A 332 -21.48 -2.92 33.72
N PRO A 333 -22.49 -2.40 34.47
CA PRO A 333 -23.63 -1.76 33.83
C PRO A 333 -23.15 -0.64 32.91
N ASP A 334 -23.85 -0.40 31.80
CA ASP A 334 -23.75 0.85 31.03
C ASP A 334 -24.09 2.00 32.00
N ILE A 335 -23.09 2.51 32.71
CA ILE A 335 -23.26 3.69 33.55
C ILE A 335 -23.49 4.82 32.55
N PRO A 336 -24.67 5.47 32.57
CA PRO A 336 -24.87 6.66 31.77
C PRO A 336 -23.77 7.65 32.17
N VAL A 337 -22.97 8.10 31.21
CA VAL A 337 -22.05 9.21 31.43
C VAL A 337 -22.93 10.44 31.64
N TRP A 338 -23.31 10.69 32.90
CA TRP A 338 -23.99 11.91 33.29
C TRP A 338 -22.96 13.05 33.22
N PRO A 339 -23.20 14.12 32.44
CA PRO A 339 -22.37 15.32 32.50
C PRO A 339 -22.38 15.85 33.94
N GLY A 340 -21.25 15.74 34.65
CA GLY A 340 -21.12 16.16 36.05
C GLY A 340 -20.37 15.20 36.98
N ILE A 341 -20.24 13.91 36.66
CA ILE A 341 -19.42 12.97 37.49
C ILE A 341 -17.91 13.15 37.22
N GLN A 342 -17.54 13.63 36.03
CA GLN A 342 -16.13 13.90 35.67
C GLN A 342 -15.49 15.01 36.53
N GLU A 343 -16.26 16.03 36.94
CA GLU A 343 -15.73 17.14 37.76
C GLU A 343 -15.35 16.69 39.18
N GLY A 344 -16.05 15.69 39.76
CA GLY A 344 -15.74 15.15 41.08
C GLY A 344 -14.59 14.11 41.09
N LEU A 345 -14.35 13.42 39.98
CA LEU A 345 -13.28 12.42 39.84
C LEU A 345 -11.95 12.98 39.32
N ALA A 346 -11.97 14.15 38.67
CA ALA A 346 -10.79 14.79 38.06
C ALA A 346 -9.66 15.07 39.06
N HIS A 347 -9.96 15.13 40.36
CA HIS A 347 -9.01 15.56 41.40
C HIS A 347 -8.63 14.44 42.40
N THR A 348 -9.04 13.20 42.17
CA THR A 348 -8.59 12.09 43.04
C THR A 348 -7.17 11.67 42.65
N PRO A 349 -6.19 11.72 43.56
CA PRO A 349 -4.83 11.27 43.27
C PRO A 349 -4.81 9.82 42.77
N ARG A 350 -4.31 9.58 41.56
CA ARG A 350 -4.12 8.23 41.04
C ARG A 350 -2.82 7.65 41.60
N ARG A 351 -2.81 6.33 41.81
CA ARG A 351 -1.59 5.54 42.05
C ARG A 351 -1.15 4.91 40.74
N ILE A 352 0.07 5.17 40.31
CA ILE A 352 0.59 4.79 39.00
C ILE A 352 1.93 4.08 39.18
N ALA A 353 2.08 2.92 38.54
CA ALA A 353 3.36 2.23 38.44
C ALA A 353 4.03 2.60 37.11
N VAL A 354 5.29 2.98 37.12
CA VAL A 354 6.11 3.14 35.91
C VAL A 354 7.15 2.04 35.89
N VAL A 355 7.16 1.22 34.85
CA VAL A 355 8.07 0.08 34.70
C VAL A 355 9.05 0.35 33.56
N SER A 356 10.33 0.40 33.88
CA SER A 356 11.43 0.50 32.93
C SER A 356 12.46 -0.56 33.27
N PHE A 357 13.07 -1.23 32.31
CA PHE A 357 14.08 -2.25 32.64
C PHE A 357 15.30 -1.64 33.35
N ARG A 358 15.61 -0.36 33.09
CA ARG A 358 16.62 0.43 33.80
C ARG A 358 16.12 1.85 34.05
N PHE A 359 16.54 2.45 35.16
CA PHE A 359 16.10 3.79 35.56
C PHE A 359 17.15 4.46 36.44
N GLY A 360 17.43 5.74 36.18
CA GLY A 360 18.37 6.55 36.97
C GLY A 360 18.83 7.82 36.24
N PRO A 361 19.27 8.87 36.95
CA PRO A 361 19.80 10.11 36.37
C PRO A 361 20.96 9.88 35.39
N GLU A 362 21.80 8.88 35.67
CA GLU A 362 22.96 8.47 34.90
C GLU A 362 22.64 7.79 33.57
N ILE A 363 21.44 7.20 33.45
CA ILE A 363 20.99 6.44 32.29
C ILE A 363 20.67 7.38 31.13
N VAL A 364 21.36 7.15 30.01
CA VAL A 364 21.23 7.93 28.78
C VAL A 364 20.50 7.09 27.73
N GLY A 365 19.29 7.52 27.38
CA GLY A 365 18.47 6.91 26.33
C GLY A 365 17.14 7.64 26.17
N GLY A 366 16.58 7.60 24.96
CA GLY A 366 15.33 8.31 24.62
C GLY A 366 14.12 7.74 25.36
N ALA A 367 13.98 6.41 25.35
CA ALA A 367 12.86 5.70 25.98
C ALA A 367 12.89 5.86 27.51
N GLU A 368 14.06 5.69 28.14
CA GLU A 368 14.23 5.83 29.59
C GLU A 368 14.06 7.28 30.05
N THR A 369 14.50 8.24 29.25
CA THR A 369 14.22 9.67 29.50
C THR A 369 12.73 9.93 29.41
N SER A 370 12.05 9.38 28.39
CA SER A 370 10.60 9.56 28.24
C SER A 370 9.81 9.02 29.44
N LEU A 371 10.06 7.78 29.88
CA LEU A 371 9.40 7.19 31.05
C LEU A 371 9.66 8.00 32.33
N ARG A 372 10.87 8.55 32.49
CA ARG A 372 11.21 9.45 33.60
C ARG A 372 10.47 10.78 33.52
N THR A 373 10.35 11.36 32.33
CA THR A 373 9.57 12.58 32.09
C THR A 373 8.09 12.35 32.40
N MET A 374 7.51 11.22 31.98
CA MET A 374 6.14 10.84 32.34
C MET A 374 5.95 10.72 33.86
N ALA A 375 6.86 10.00 34.53
CA ALA A 375 6.81 9.80 35.98
C ALA A 375 6.85 11.13 36.74
N ARG A 376 7.75 12.04 36.33
CA ARG A 376 7.87 13.38 36.92
C ARG A 376 6.63 14.22 36.66
N ALA A 377 6.14 14.29 35.42
CA ALA A 377 4.97 15.08 35.07
C ALA A 377 3.71 14.65 35.84
N LEU A 378 3.48 13.34 35.97
CA LEU A 378 2.35 12.80 36.74
C LEU A 378 2.47 13.08 38.24
N ARG A 379 3.68 12.97 38.81
CA ARG A 379 3.94 13.33 40.21
C ARG A 379 3.72 14.82 40.45
N ASP A 380 4.26 15.67 39.57
CA ASP A 380 4.16 17.13 39.69
C ASP A 380 2.70 17.60 39.54
N ALA A 381 1.88 16.85 38.80
CA ALA A 381 0.42 17.01 38.75
C ALA A 381 -0.32 16.47 40.00
N GLY A 382 0.38 16.04 41.06
CA GLY A 382 -0.19 15.62 42.34
C GLY A 382 -0.58 14.14 42.44
N HIS A 383 -0.03 13.27 41.60
CA HIS A 383 -0.31 11.82 41.64
C HIS A 383 0.78 11.00 42.33
N HIS A 384 0.38 9.84 42.86
CA HIS A 384 1.31 8.93 43.52
C HIS A 384 1.97 8.03 42.48
N VAL A 385 3.25 8.29 42.19
CA VAL A 385 4.01 7.55 41.19
C VAL A 385 5.10 6.73 41.86
N GLU A 386 5.13 5.43 41.57
CA GLU A 386 6.19 4.50 41.98
C GLU A 386 6.85 3.92 40.74
N VAL A 387 8.18 3.84 40.73
CA VAL A 387 8.97 3.29 39.64
C VAL A 387 9.43 1.90 40.01
N PHE A 388 9.23 0.93 39.12
CA PHE A 388 9.72 -0.43 39.23
C PHE A 388 10.75 -0.64 38.13
N THR A 389 11.97 -0.99 38.52
CA THR A 389 13.08 -1.18 37.58
C THR A 389 13.92 -2.38 37.96
N THR A 390 14.76 -2.84 37.05
CA THR A 390 15.75 -3.86 37.39
C THR A 390 17.02 -3.24 37.97
N CYS A 391 17.91 -4.11 38.45
CA CYS A 391 19.25 -3.79 38.92
C CYS A 391 20.27 -3.54 37.80
N THR A 392 19.87 -3.59 36.53
CA THR A 392 20.79 -3.34 35.41
C THR A 392 20.93 -1.86 35.09
N THR A 393 22.14 -1.46 34.67
CA THR A 393 22.38 -0.15 34.04
C THR A 393 22.76 -0.29 32.56
N SER A 394 23.14 -1.50 32.14
CA SER A 394 23.50 -1.83 30.76
C SER A 394 22.28 -1.89 29.83
N GLU A 395 22.45 -1.44 28.59
CA GLU A 395 21.44 -1.57 27.54
C GLU A 395 21.46 -2.94 26.86
N SER A 396 22.64 -3.55 26.76
CA SER A 396 22.93 -4.66 25.83
C SER A 396 23.57 -5.86 26.49
N HIS A 397 24.34 -5.67 27.56
CA HIS A 397 25.09 -6.75 28.24
C HIS A 397 24.43 -7.18 29.56
N TRP A 398 23.14 -6.86 29.74
CA TRP A 398 22.33 -6.94 30.96
C TRP A 398 22.95 -7.71 32.12
N LYS A 399 23.29 -7.01 33.19
CA LYS A 399 23.84 -7.58 34.41
C LYS A 399 23.30 -6.84 35.62
N ASN A 400 23.27 -7.50 36.78
CA ASN A 400 22.87 -6.88 38.03
C ASN A 400 24.02 -5.98 38.55
N ASP A 401 24.17 -4.79 37.97
CA ASP A 401 25.19 -3.79 38.33
C ASP A 401 24.91 -3.11 39.68
N ALA A 402 23.63 -3.07 40.09
CA ALA A 402 23.17 -2.50 41.36
C ALA A 402 22.57 -3.58 42.28
N SER A 403 22.57 -3.32 43.58
CA SER A 403 21.88 -4.18 44.55
C SER A 403 20.36 -3.92 44.55
N PRO A 404 19.52 -4.96 44.77
CA PRO A 404 18.09 -4.77 45.01
C PRO A 404 17.86 -3.79 46.15
N SER A 405 17.01 -2.80 45.93
CA SER A 405 16.87 -1.67 46.86
C SER A 405 15.60 -0.85 46.59
N ASP A 406 15.11 -0.20 47.65
CA ASP A 406 14.09 0.84 47.57
C ASP A 406 14.77 2.19 47.83
N VAL A 407 14.77 3.08 46.85
CA VAL A 407 15.41 4.41 46.94
C VAL A 407 14.44 5.50 46.51
N THR A 408 14.71 6.74 46.90
CA THR A 408 13.98 7.91 46.40
C THR A 408 14.90 8.68 45.45
N LEU A 409 14.53 8.80 44.18
CA LEU A 409 15.27 9.55 43.17
C LEU A 409 14.39 10.68 42.63
N ASP A 410 14.87 11.92 42.74
CA ASP A 410 14.13 13.14 42.38
C ASP A 410 12.72 13.23 43.00
N GLY A 411 12.47 12.60 44.15
CA GLY A 411 11.14 12.54 44.78
C GLY A 411 10.22 11.43 44.25
N LEU A 412 10.70 10.55 43.37
CA LEU A 412 10.02 9.32 42.95
C LEU A 412 10.54 8.15 43.79
N ARG A 413 9.65 7.29 44.28
CA ARG A 413 10.04 6.03 44.93
C ARG A 413 10.40 5.01 43.85
N VAL A 414 11.62 4.48 43.91
CA VAL A 414 12.18 3.56 42.90
C VAL A 414 12.52 2.23 43.57
N HIS A 415 11.92 1.16 43.06
CA HIS A 415 12.11 -0.22 43.50
C HIS A 415 13.00 -0.98 42.49
N ARG A 416 14.16 -1.45 42.92
CA ARG A 416 15.12 -2.20 42.09
C ARG A 416 15.05 -3.70 42.37
N PHE A 417 14.88 -4.48 41.31
CA PHE A 417 14.78 -5.95 41.37
C PHE A 417 15.89 -6.63 40.55
N PRO A 418 16.36 -7.82 40.96
CA PRO A 418 17.32 -8.56 40.15
C PRO A 418 16.70 -9.00 38.81
N ILE A 419 17.49 -8.99 37.74
CA ILE A 419 17.13 -9.67 36.49
C ILE A 419 17.23 -11.19 36.67
N ASP A 420 16.41 -11.91 35.92
CA ASP A 420 16.48 -13.38 35.86
C ASP A 420 17.76 -13.83 35.14
N THR A 421 18.12 -15.10 35.31
CA THR A 421 19.27 -15.67 34.59
C THR A 421 18.95 -15.73 33.09
N HIS A 422 19.86 -15.24 32.25
CA HIS A 422 19.68 -15.19 30.80
C HIS A 422 20.97 -15.59 30.09
N ASP A 423 20.84 -16.06 28.85
CA ASP A 423 21.97 -16.41 27.97
C ASP A 423 22.16 -15.29 26.94
N SER A 424 23.06 -14.35 27.24
CA SER A 424 23.31 -13.19 26.38
C SER A 424 23.84 -13.58 24.99
N ALA A 425 24.58 -14.69 24.90
CA ALA A 425 25.13 -15.16 23.62
C ALA A 425 24.00 -15.72 22.75
N ALA A 426 23.16 -16.59 23.30
CA ALA A 426 22.03 -17.16 22.57
C ALA A 426 20.95 -16.11 22.22
N HIS A 427 20.77 -15.06 23.04
CA HIS A 427 19.96 -13.90 22.70
C HIS A 427 20.56 -13.09 21.55
N GLY A 428 21.87 -12.83 21.60
CA GLY A 428 22.61 -12.16 20.53
C GLY A 428 22.51 -12.89 19.18
N ASP A 429 22.54 -14.23 19.20
CA ASP A 429 22.33 -15.05 18.00
C ASP A 429 20.92 -14.87 17.42
N ALA A 430 19.88 -14.91 18.26
CA ALA A 430 18.51 -14.71 17.81
C ALA A 430 18.29 -13.30 17.26
N PHE A 431 18.84 -12.28 17.95
CA PHE A 431 18.82 -10.89 17.49
C PHE A 431 19.49 -10.72 16.13
N ARG A 432 20.66 -11.35 15.92
CA ARG A 432 21.37 -11.32 14.63
C ARG A 432 20.55 -11.97 13.52
N ILE A 433 19.95 -13.13 13.76
CA ILE A 433 19.07 -13.81 12.79
C ILE A 433 17.90 -12.91 12.38
N ILE A 434 17.29 -12.21 13.35
CA ILE A 434 16.20 -11.26 13.06
C ILE A 434 16.69 -10.09 12.19
N LEU A 435 17.85 -9.51 12.50
CA LEU A 435 18.40 -8.40 11.73
C LEU A 435 18.81 -8.78 10.30
N GLU A 436 19.27 -10.02 10.10
CA GLU A 436 19.67 -10.56 8.79
C GLU A 436 18.48 -11.10 7.97
N ALA A 437 17.29 -11.21 8.56
CA ALA A 437 16.12 -11.76 7.88
C ALA A 437 15.58 -10.78 6.82
N ASP A 438 15.56 -11.22 5.56
CA ASP A 438 14.91 -10.48 4.47
C ASP A 438 13.40 -10.80 4.44
N GLY A 439 12.67 -10.20 5.36
CA GLY A 439 11.21 -10.32 5.47
C GLY A 439 10.76 -11.21 6.62
N HIS A 440 10.53 -12.50 6.37
CA HIS A 440 9.88 -13.37 7.34
C HIS A 440 10.86 -13.92 8.40
N VAL A 441 10.58 -13.62 9.67
CA VAL A 441 11.28 -14.21 10.81
C VAL A 441 10.52 -15.48 11.25
N PRO A 442 11.19 -16.63 11.37
CA PRO A 442 10.58 -17.86 11.90
C PRO A 442 10.03 -17.68 13.31
N ALA A 443 8.83 -18.23 13.59
CA ALA A 443 8.16 -18.07 14.88
C ALA A 443 8.98 -18.61 16.08
N ASP A 444 9.74 -19.68 15.89
CA ASP A 444 10.66 -20.23 16.90
C ASP A 444 11.82 -19.28 17.21
N THR A 445 12.25 -18.49 16.23
CA THR A 445 13.25 -17.43 16.40
C THR A 445 12.67 -16.25 17.17
N GLU A 446 11.44 -15.81 16.86
CA GLU A 446 10.74 -14.77 17.63
C GLU A 446 10.56 -15.21 19.10
N GLU A 447 10.12 -16.44 19.33
CA GLU A 447 9.94 -17.00 20.67
C GLU A 447 11.28 -17.09 21.42
N ARG A 448 12.34 -17.57 20.74
CA ARG A 448 13.68 -17.65 21.31
C ARG A 448 14.22 -16.27 21.67
N TYR A 449 14.04 -15.27 20.81
CA TYR A 449 14.44 -13.89 21.08
C TYR A 449 13.76 -13.36 22.35
N LEU A 450 12.45 -13.51 22.45
CA LEU A 450 11.69 -13.05 23.62
C LEU A 450 12.09 -13.79 24.89
N ARG A 451 12.12 -15.12 24.87
CA ARG A 451 12.43 -15.96 26.04
C ARG A 451 13.83 -15.71 26.60
N LEU A 452 14.79 -15.34 25.75
CA LEU A 452 16.17 -15.06 26.14
C LEU A 452 16.43 -13.56 26.40
N SER A 453 15.40 -12.73 26.30
CA SER A 453 15.48 -11.30 26.57
C SER A 453 15.66 -11.02 28.07
N ILE A 454 15.70 -9.73 28.44
CA ILE A 454 15.76 -9.32 29.85
C ILE A 454 14.40 -9.51 30.53
N HIS A 455 14.35 -10.35 31.57
CA HIS A 455 13.18 -10.61 32.40
C HIS A 455 13.46 -10.33 33.88
N SER A 456 12.40 -10.13 34.67
CA SER A 456 12.51 -10.07 36.13
C SER A 456 11.24 -10.60 36.80
N SER A 457 11.24 -11.90 37.06
CA SER A 457 10.15 -12.59 37.76
C SER A 457 9.89 -11.98 39.14
N ALA A 458 10.93 -11.49 39.82
CA ALA A 458 10.82 -10.81 41.10
C ALA A 458 10.04 -9.49 41.02
N LEU A 459 10.29 -8.68 39.98
CA LEU A 459 9.59 -7.42 39.73
C LEU A 459 8.12 -7.68 39.41
N VAL A 460 7.84 -8.61 38.49
CA VAL A 460 6.47 -8.96 38.10
C VAL A 460 5.69 -9.49 39.31
N ALA A 461 6.30 -10.33 40.16
CA ALA A 461 5.66 -10.81 41.40
C ALA A 461 5.41 -9.71 42.43
N ALA A 462 6.25 -8.67 42.49
CA ALA A 462 6.02 -7.51 43.35
C ALA A 462 4.82 -6.68 42.87
N LEU A 463 4.72 -6.43 41.57
CA LEU A 463 3.54 -5.76 40.97
C LEU A 463 2.28 -6.60 41.14
N ARG A 464 2.34 -7.91 40.94
CA ARG A 464 1.19 -8.83 41.08
C ARG A 464 0.56 -8.74 42.46
N ARG A 465 1.37 -8.73 43.52
CA ARG A 465 0.91 -8.57 44.91
C ARG A 465 0.21 -7.24 45.18
N ARG A 466 0.50 -6.22 44.38
CA ARG A 466 -0.03 -4.85 44.49
C ARG A 466 -0.89 -4.46 43.29
N ARG A 467 -1.38 -5.44 42.51
CA ARG A 467 -2.14 -5.19 41.26
C ARG A 467 -3.30 -4.22 41.49
N ASN A 468 -3.99 -4.32 42.62
CA ASN A 468 -5.16 -3.49 42.92
C ASN A 468 -4.79 -2.10 43.45
N ASP A 469 -3.54 -1.86 43.83
CA ASP A 469 -3.08 -0.54 44.31
C ASP A 469 -3.01 0.47 43.16
N PHE A 470 -2.69 0.01 41.95
CA PHE A 470 -2.39 0.86 40.81
C PHE A 470 -3.60 1.04 39.89
N ALA A 471 -3.87 2.29 39.53
CA ALA A 471 -4.84 2.64 38.49
C ALA A 471 -4.31 2.31 37.09
N ALA A 472 -3.00 2.43 36.88
CA ALA A 472 -2.32 2.12 35.62
C ALA A 472 -0.88 1.65 35.85
N ILE A 473 -0.36 0.88 34.90
CA ILE A 473 1.04 0.47 34.79
C ILE A 473 1.55 0.99 33.44
N ILE A 474 2.47 1.95 33.45
CA ILE A 474 3.09 2.50 32.24
C ILE A 474 4.41 1.76 32.01
N THR A 475 4.63 1.18 30.82
CA THR A 475 5.85 0.41 30.55
C THR A 475 6.36 0.52 29.12
N GLY A 476 7.65 0.33 28.91
CA GLY A 476 8.31 0.34 27.60
C GLY A 476 9.83 0.22 27.72
N PRO A 477 10.57 0.20 26.60
CA PRO A 477 10.09 0.12 25.22
C PRO A 477 9.73 -1.33 24.78
N TYR A 478 9.17 -1.47 23.57
CA TYR A 478 8.51 -2.69 23.06
C TYR A 478 9.41 -3.94 22.95
N LEU A 479 10.73 -3.78 22.85
CA LEU A 479 11.64 -4.86 22.44
C LEU A 479 12.14 -5.76 23.58
N PHE A 480 11.82 -5.44 24.83
CA PHE A 480 12.33 -6.16 26.00
C PHE A 480 11.34 -7.17 26.57
N GLY A 481 11.83 -8.35 26.97
CA GLY A 481 11.05 -9.42 27.60
C GLY A 481 10.25 -8.94 28.82
N LEU A 482 10.83 -8.09 29.67
CA LEU A 482 10.14 -7.49 30.80
C LEU A 482 8.91 -6.68 30.40
N THR A 483 8.99 -5.91 29.30
CA THR A 483 7.83 -5.17 28.78
C THR A 483 6.73 -6.14 28.35
N ALA A 484 7.11 -7.25 27.72
CA ALA A 484 6.19 -8.30 27.30
C ALA A 484 5.51 -8.98 28.49
N ASP A 485 6.27 -9.30 29.55
CA ASP A 485 5.74 -9.90 30.78
C ASP A 485 4.68 -9.00 31.43
N ILE A 486 4.92 -7.69 31.48
CA ILE A 486 3.97 -6.72 32.03
C ILE A 486 2.71 -6.61 31.16
N ALA A 487 2.87 -6.57 29.84
CA ALA A 487 1.75 -6.52 28.91
C ALA A 487 0.87 -7.78 29.00
N ALA A 488 1.48 -8.96 29.14
CA ALA A 488 0.78 -10.23 29.24
C ALA A 488 0.10 -10.44 30.62
N GLU A 489 0.76 -10.05 31.71
CA GLU A 489 0.25 -10.27 33.08
C GLU A 489 -0.83 -9.25 33.47
N PHE A 490 -0.72 -8.00 33.00
CA PHE A 490 -1.60 -6.89 33.40
C PHE A 490 -2.28 -6.18 32.21
N PRO A 491 -2.85 -6.89 31.22
CA PRO A 491 -3.30 -6.30 29.96
C PRO A 491 -4.24 -5.10 30.18
N GLU A 492 -5.28 -5.25 31.00
CA GLU A 492 -6.29 -4.21 31.29
C GLU A 492 -5.73 -2.96 31.99
N LYS A 493 -4.54 -3.02 32.61
CA LYS A 493 -3.92 -1.91 33.35
C LYS A 493 -2.70 -1.32 32.65
N THR A 494 -2.21 -1.97 31.60
CA THR A 494 -0.97 -1.59 30.93
C THR A 494 -1.22 -0.47 29.92
N LEU A 495 -0.47 0.63 30.06
CA LEU A 495 -0.26 1.64 29.04
C LEU A 495 1.15 1.44 28.45
N LEU A 496 1.20 0.92 27.23
CA LEU A 496 2.47 0.66 26.54
C LEU A 496 3.04 1.96 25.97
N VAL A 497 4.33 2.21 26.17
CA VAL A 497 5.13 3.23 25.50
C VAL A 497 6.07 2.46 24.55
N PRO A 498 5.69 2.21 23.30
CA PRO A 498 6.39 1.24 22.49
C PRO A 498 7.77 1.74 22.04
N CYS A 499 7.87 2.97 21.53
CA CYS A 499 9.04 3.45 20.79
C CYS A 499 9.29 2.59 19.54
N PHE A 500 8.26 2.35 18.73
CA PHE A 500 8.38 1.54 17.51
C PHE A 500 9.22 2.24 16.44
N HIS A 501 9.93 1.43 15.65
CA HIS A 501 10.67 1.85 14.46
C HIS A 501 10.36 0.88 13.31
N ASP A 502 10.48 1.37 12.08
CA ASP A 502 10.41 0.51 10.90
C ASP A 502 11.74 -0.23 10.67
N GLU A 503 11.96 -1.27 11.47
CA GLU A 503 13.16 -2.11 11.51
C GLU A 503 12.77 -3.60 11.60
N PRO A 504 13.68 -4.56 11.33
CA PRO A 504 13.35 -5.99 11.39
C PRO A 504 12.71 -6.42 12.73
N LEU A 505 13.20 -5.90 13.86
CA LEU A 505 12.62 -6.14 15.19
C LEU A 505 11.23 -5.53 15.34
N GLY A 506 10.98 -4.37 14.75
CA GLY A 506 9.67 -3.72 14.79
C GLY A 506 8.60 -4.51 14.04
N ARG A 507 9.01 -5.39 13.11
CA ARG A 507 8.12 -6.14 12.20
C ARG A 507 7.79 -7.57 12.66
N LEU A 508 8.19 -7.98 13.87
CA LEU A 508 7.88 -9.33 14.37
C LEU A 508 6.36 -9.55 14.52
N ASN A 509 5.92 -10.79 14.27
CA ASN A 509 4.51 -11.16 14.27
C ASN A 509 3.89 -11.27 15.67
N VAL A 510 4.73 -11.34 16.71
CA VAL A 510 4.30 -11.42 18.10
C VAL A 510 3.69 -10.11 18.64
N TRP A 511 4.11 -8.94 18.14
CA TRP A 511 3.66 -7.63 18.67
C TRP A 511 2.16 -7.40 18.61
N PRO A 512 1.45 -7.69 17.51
CA PRO A 512 0.02 -7.40 17.43
C PRO A 512 -0.81 -8.29 18.34
N GLN A 513 -0.35 -9.52 18.60
CA GLN A 513 -1.00 -10.43 19.54
C GLN A 513 -0.81 -9.97 20.98
N LEU A 514 0.41 -9.55 21.33
CA LEU A 514 0.77 -9.15 22.68
C LEU A 514 0.25 -7.74 23.02
N TYR A 515 0.66 -6.75 22.23
CA TYR A 515 0.36 -5.35 22.47
C TYR A 515 -1.01 -4.92 21.97
N GLY A 516 -1.63 -5.68 21.07
CA GLY A 516 -3.03 -5.45 20.70
C GLY A 516 -4.03 -5.78 21.82
N ASN A 517 -3.59 -6.24 22.99
CA ASN A 517 -4.42 -6.61 24.13
C ASN A 517 -4.22 -5.73 25.38
N VAL A 518 -3.25 -4.80 25.39
CA VAL A 518 -3.05 -3.89 26.52
C VAL A 518 -4.17 -2.85 26.63
N GLY A 519 -4.29 -2.18 27.76
CA GLY A 519 -5.35 -1.21 28.04
C GLY A 519 -5.19 0.13 27.31
N GLY A 520 -4.00 0.44 26.80
CA GLY A 520 -3.74 1.60 25.95
C GLY A 520 -2.30 1.67 25.45
N ILE A 521 -2.06 2.56 24.48
CA ILE A 521 -0.74 2.74 23.85
C ILE A 521 -0.43 4.23 23.72
N LEU A 522 0.76 4.63 24.10
CA LEU A 522 1.23 6.02 24.13
C LEU A 522 2.38 6.17 23.13
N TYR A 523 2.08 6.77 21.98
CA TYR A 523 3.04 7.00 20.90
C TYR A 523 3.70 8.37 21.05
N HIS A 524 4.99 8.48 20.76
CA HIS A 524 5.68 9.77 20.79
C HIS A 524 5.38 10.62 19.57
N SER A 525 4.98 10.03 18.44
CA SER A 525 4.64 10.76 17.22
C SER A 525 3.49 10.13 16.45
N ALA A 526 2.80 10.93 15.64
CA ALA A 526 1.80 10.45 14.69
C ALA A 526 2.36 9.40 13.72
N GLU A 527 3.63 9.54 13.32
CA GLU A 527 4.30 8.59 12.42
C GLU A 527 4.59 7.23 13.08
N GLU A 528 4.97 7.23 14.36
CA GLU A 528 5.12 5.99 15.14
C GLU A 528 3.78 5.26 15.25
N GLN A 529 2.70 6.01 15.56
CA GLN A 529 1.35 5.48 15.59
C GLN A 529 0.96 4.92 14.21
N ALA A 530 1.20 5.67 13.14
CA ALA A 530 0.89 5.24 11.78
C ALA A 530 1.65 3.95 11.40
N PHE A 531 2.92 3.80 11.81
CA PHE A 531 3.67 2.57 11.61
C PHE A 531 3.02 1.39 12.36
N ALA A 532 2.71 1.57 13.64
CA ALA A 532 2.06 0.52 14.44
C ALA A 532 0.69 0.10 13.87
N GLN A 533 -0.10 1.06 13.39
CA GLN A 533 -1.43 0.81 12.83
C GLN A 533 -1.38 0.20 11.41
N ALA A 534 -0.58 0.78 10.52
CA ALA A 534 -0.56 0.39 9.11
C ALA A 534 0.29 -0.85 8.85
N ARG A 535 1.42 -1.02 9.57
CA ARG A 535 2.34 -2.14 9.35
C ARG A 535 2.13 -3.28 10.32
N LEU A 536 1.93 -2.98 11.60
CA LEU A 536 1.75 -4.01 12.62
C LEU A 536 0.27 -4.34 12.84
N GLY A 537 -0.65 -3.44 12.45
CA GLY A 537 -2.08 -3.48 12.79
C GLY A 537 -2.33 -3.73 14.27
N VAL A 538 -1.56 -2.98 15.07
CA VAL A 538 -1.80 -2.73 16.49
C VAL A 538 -2.68 -1.48 16.54
N ASN A 539 -4.00 -1.69 16.42
CA ASN A 539 -5.02 -0.64 16.51
C ASN A 539 -5.69 -0.71 17.88
N HIS A 540 -5.68 0.39 18.64
CA HIS A 540 -6.22 0.40 20.00
C HIS A 540 -7.07 1.66 20.28
N PRO A 541 -8.33 1.53 20.76
CA PRO A 541 -9.22 2.67 21.10
C PRO A 541 -8.65 3.69 22.10
N ASN A 542 -7.82 3.19 23.04
CA ASN A 542 -7.06 4.02 23.97
C ASN A 542 -5.60 4.23 23.52
N SER A 543 -5.37 4.45 22.22
CA SER A 543 -4.09 4.97 21.74
C SER A 543 -4.05 6.50 21.75
N ARG A 544 -2.90 7.09 22.07
CA ARG A 544 -2.68 8.54 22.05
C ARG A 544 -1.29 8.91 21.55
N GLU A 545 -1.19 9.94 20.73
CA GLU A 545 0.05 10.68 20.52
C GLU A 545 0.29 11.58 21.74
N ILE A 546 1.40 11.35 22.44
CA ILE A 546 1.75 12.06 23.66
C ILE A 546 2.92 13.03 23.50
N GLY A 547 3.75 12.86 22.46
CA GLY A 547 4.95 13.66 22.30
C GLY A 547 5.90 13.54 23.49
N THR A 548 6.38 14.68 23.97
CA THR A 548 7.15 14.80 25.21
C THR A 548 6.82 16.13 25.90
N TRP A 549 7.43 16.37 27.04
CA TRP A 549 7.49 17.69 27.66
C TRP A 549 8.95 18.16 27.71
N LEU A 550 9.17 19.41 27.28
CA LEU A 550 10.44 20.12 27.44
C LEU A 550 10.26 21.29 28.41
N PRO A 551 11.18 21.46 29.38
CA PRO A 551 11.18 22.66 30.21
C PRO A 551 11.48 23.91 29.35
N PRO A 552 11.06 25.11 29.78
CA PRO A 552 11.40 26.36 29.11
C PRO A 552 12.89 26.46 28.86
N ALA A 553 13.28 26.77 27.62
CA ALA A 553 14.69 26.75 27.28
C ALA A 553 15.44 27.88 27.98
N SER A 554 16.54 27.53 28.65
CA SER A 554 17.50 28.50 29.16
C SER A 554 18.34 28.99 27.98
N LEU A 555 18.14 30.24 27.55
CA LEU A 555 18.96 30.88 26.53
C LEU A 555 20.37 31.10 27.10
N ALA A 556 21.29 30.18 26.79
CA ALA A 556 22.69 30.30 27.15
C ALA A 556 23.48 30.85 25.97
N ALA A 557 24.40 31.79 26.25
CA ALA A 557 25.32 32.26 25.22
C ALA A 557 26.23 31.10 24.75
N PRO A 558 26.51 30.99 23.45
CA PRO A 558 27.31 29.89 22.94
C PRO A 558 28.75 29.93 23.48
N PRO A 559 29.41 28.77 23.65
CA PRO A 559 30.76 28.73 24.21
C PRO A 559 31.74 29.51 23.30
N ALA A 560 32.41 30.53 23.84
CA ALA A 560 33.32 31.39 23.08
C ALA A 560 34.40 30.61 22.29
N ARG A 561 34.83 29.45 22.78
CA ARG A 561 35.80 28.54 22.13
C ARG A 561 35.32 27.94 20.79
N LEU A 562 34.02 27.94 20.53
CA LEU A 562 33.42 27.41 19.29
C LEU A 562 33.10 28.51 18.27
N ASN A 563 33.10 29.79 18.67
CA ASN A 563 32.67 30.92 17.83
C ASN A 563 33.74 31.40 16.83
N ALA A 564 34.80 30.64 16.59
CA ALA A 564 35.85 31.03 15.64
C ALA A 564 35.38 30.95 14.18
N ARG A 565 34.45 30.03 13.87
CA ARG A 565 33.81 29.81 12.57
C ARG A 565 32.37 29.31 12.78
N PRO A 566 31.47 29.46 11.80
CA PRO A 566 30.18 28.77 11.85
C PRO A 566 30.38 27.26 11.99
N TYR A 567 29.51 26.59 12.75
CA TYR A 567 29.58 25.14 12.90
C TYR A 567 28.22 24.50 12.79
N VAL A 568 28.20 23.26 12.30
CA VAL A 568 27.06 22.36 12.39
C VAL A 568 27.31 21.35 13.50
N VAL A 569 26.27 20.89 14.16
CA VAL A 569 26.40 20.02 15.34
C VAL A 569 25.66 18.71 15.16
N TYR A 570 26.28 17.61 15.56
CA TYR A 570 25.63 16.34 15.83
C TYR A 570 25.56 16.14 17.35
N CYS A 571 24.41 15.74 17.85
CA CYS A 571 24.26 15.38 19.24
C CYS A 571 23.44 14.09 19.39
N GLY A 572 24.04 13.09 20.02
CA GLY A 572 23.45 11.75 20.12
C GLY A 572 24.48 10.66 20.42
N ARG A 573 24.03 9.41 20.43
CA ARG A 573 24.90 8.26 20.64
C ARG A 573 25.85 8.08 19.46
N TYR A 574 27.10 7.70 19.72
CA TYR A 574 28.06 7.35 18.67
C TYR A 574 27.83 5.89 18.26
N SER A 575 26.98 5.69 17.25
CA SER A 575 26.54 4.37 16.81
C SER A 575 26.13 4.35 15.33
N GLU A 576 26.31 3.20 14.68
CA GLU A 576 25.89 2.96 13.30
C GLU A 576 24.38 3.11 13.10
N GLN A 577 23.57 2.68 14.09
CA GLN A 577 22.10 2.82 14.07
C GLN A 577 21.61 4.28 13.93
N LYS A 578 22.44 5.26 14.30
CA LYS A 578 22.14 6.69 14.15
C LYS A 578 22.65 7.28 12.84
N ASN A 579 23.07 6.42 11.92
CA ASN A 579 23.62 6.76 10.61
C ASN A 579 24.84 7.69 10.68
N LEU A 580 25.60 7.58 11.77
CA LEU A 580 26.81 8.37 12.01
C LEU A 580 27.90 8.14 10.94
N PRO A 581 28.11 6.90 10.42
CA PRO A 581 29.05 6.70 9.31
C PRO A 581 28.73 7.54 8.08
N LEU A 582 27.45 7.61 7.68
CA LEU A 582 27.01 8.44 6.55
C LEU A 582 27.26 9.91 6.80
N LEU A 583 26.97 10.40 8.01
CA LEU A 583 27.26 11.79 8.38
C LEU A 583 28.75 12.10 8.28
N LEU A 584 29.62 11.20 8.73
CA LEU A 584 31.07 11.41 8.65
C LEU A 584 31.57 11.38 7.21
N GLU A 585 31.05 10.48 6.38
CA GLU A 585 31.34 10.43 4.94
C GLU A 585 30.96 11.76 4.26
N TRP A 586 29.72 12.22 4.49
CA TRP A 586 29.24 13.48 3.92
C TRP A 586 29.98 14.69 4.48
N ALA A 587 30.30 14.71 5.78
CA ALA A 587 31.09 15.78 6.38
C ALA A 587 32.49 15.85 5.77
N GLN A 588 33.17 14.71 5.62
CA GLN A 588 34.49 14.64 5.00
C GLN A 588 34.47 15.11 3.55
N ARG A 589 33.50 14.65 2.76
CA ARG A 589 33.34 15.06 1.37
C ARG A 589 33.01 16.56 1.26
N TYR A 590 32.09 17.06 2.08
CA TYR A 590 31.74 18.48 2.12
C TYR A 590 32.96 19.35 2.44
N GLN A 591 33.81 18.94 3.38
CA GLN A 591 35.03 19.67 3.73
C GLN A 591 36.08 19.66 2.62
N ALA A 592 36.16 18.58 1.85
CA ALA A 592 37.03 18.53 0.68
C ALA A 592 36.58 19.51 -0.43
N GLU A 593 35.27 19.70 -0.58
CA GLU A 593 34.67 20.58 -1.59
C GLU A 593 34.53 22.06 -1.11
N ASN A 594 34.43 22.29 0.20
CA ASN A 594 34.17 23.59 0.83
C ASN A 594 35.08 23.80 2.06
N PRO A 595 36.42 23.84 1.88
CA PRO A 595 37.34 23.95 3.00
C PRO A 595 37.08 25.22 3.81
N ASP A 596 37.20 25.11 5.14
CA ASP A 596 37.09 26.21 6.11
C ASP A 596 35.72 26.91 6.19
N ARG A 597 34.68 26.40 5.52
CA ARG A 597 33.35 27.04 5.50
C ARG A 597 32.55 26.86 6.80
N VAL A 598 32.52 25.64 7.34
CA VAL A 598 31.91 25.33 8.64
C VAL A 598 32.76 24.30 9.39
N ASP A 599 32.70 24.26 10.72
CA ASP A 599 33.23 23.13 11.51
C ASP A 599 32.12 22.12 11.82
N PHE A 600 32.49 20.86 12.04
CA PHE A 600 31.56 19.82 12.53
C PHE A 600 31.84 19.53 14.02
N VAL A 601 30.84 19.78 14.87
CA VAL A 601 30.92 19.57 16.31
C VAL A 601 30.11 18.33 16.68
N PHE A 602 30.68 17.43 17.47
CA PHE A 602 30.03 16.21 17.93
C PHE A 602 29.89 16.24 19.46
N MET A 603 28.70 15.91 19.96
CA MET A 603 28.40 15.77 21.39
C MET A 603 27.74 14.42 21.65
N GLY A 604 28.40 13.55 22.39
CA GLY A 604 27.90 12.20 22.59
C GLY A 604 28.90 11.22 23.17
N GLN A 605 28.48 9.97 23.22
CA GLN A 605 29.28 8.82 23.61
C GLN A 605 28.73 7.57 22.92
N GLY A 606 29.56 6.55 22.74
CA GLY A 606 29.15 5.28 22.17
C GLY A 606 30.34 4.43 21.76
N ASN A 607 30.07 3.34 21.07
CA ASN A 607 31.10 2.37 20.67
C ASN A 607 31.76 2.74 19.32
N PHE A 608 31.21 3.74 18.62
CA PHE A 608 31.78 4.23 17.37
C PHE A 608 32.85 5.29 17.64
N LYS A 609 34.07 5.09 17.12
CA LYS A 609 35.19 6.02 17.29
C LYS A 609 35.20 7.05 16.16
N LEU A 610 35.20 8.33 16.51
CA LEU A 610 35.29 9.43 15.54
C LEU A 610 36.72 9.53 14.95
N PRO A 611 36.86 9.94 13.68
CA PRO A 611 38.18 10.16 13.07
C PRO A 611 38.87 11.40 13.64
N GLU A 612 40.20 11.39 13.68
CA GLU A 612 40.99 12.58 13.98
C GLU A 612 41.07 13.47 12.73
N ALA A 613 40.45 14.64 12.77
CA ALA A 613 40.45 15.59 11.67
C ALA A 613 40.40 17.03 12.17
N THR A 614 41.00 17.96 11.44
CA THR A 614 41.05 19.40 11.82
C THR A 614 39.69 20.09 11.73
N TRP A 615 38.79 19.57 10.90
CA TRP A 615 37.43 20.08 10.72
C TRP A 615 36.41 19.49 11.71
N LEU A 616 36.82 18.50 12.51
CA LEU A 616 35.98 17.77 13.45
C LEU A 616 36.35 18.15 14.89
N ARG A 617 35.35 18.46 15.71
CA ARG A 617 35.52 18.72 17.15
C ARG A 617 34.62 17.79 17.96
N ASP A 618 35.20 16.83 18.66
CA ASP A 618 34.48 15.97 19.60
C ASP A 618 34.50 16.60 21.00
N LEU A 619 33.31 16.91 21.54
CA LEU A 619 33.15 17.43 22.89
C LEU A 619 32.84 16.32 23.91
N GLY A 620 32.63 15.08 23.45
CA GLY A 620 32.21 13.96 24.27
C GLY A 620 30.86 14.20 24.95
N ARG A 621 30.66 13.55 26.11
CA ARG A 621 29.47 13.76 26.95
C ARG A 621 29.60 15.11 27.66
N VAL A 622 28.61 15.96 27.43
CA VAL A 622 28.49 17.28 28.08
C VAL A 622 27.27 17.32 29.00
N ASP A 623 27.24 18.29 29.92
CA ASP A 623 26.04 18.56 30.72
C ASP A 623 24.95 19.28 29.91
N GLU A 624 23.72 19.32 30.45
CA GLU A 624 22.56 19.91 29.76
C GLU A 624 22.75 21.40 29.44
N ALA A 625 23.37 22.16 30.34
CA ALA A 625 23.63 23.59 30.13
C ALA A 625 24.59 23.83 28.96
N THR A 626 25.67 23.04 28.89
CA THR A 626 26.64 23.10 27.79
C THR A 626 25.99 22.64 26.48
N LYS A 627 25.22 21.56 26.50
CA LYS A 627 24.48 21.07 25.33
C LYS A 627 23.60 22.18 24.74
N HIS A 628 22.79 22.84 25.57
CA HIS A 628 21.93 23.94 25.13
C HIS A 628 22.71 25.13 24.59
N ALA A 629 23.83 25.51 25.22
CA ALA A 629 24.69 26.58 24.73
C ALA A 629 25.31 26.27 23.36
N VAL A 630 25.76 25.03 23.15
CA VAL A 630 26.29 24.59 21.85
C VAL A 630 25.19 24.55 20.79
N LEU A 631 24.00 24.07 21.11
CA LEU A 631 22.87 24.09 20.17
C LEU A 631 22.52 25.52 19.78
N ALA A 632 22.40 26.44 20.73
CA ALA A 632 22.03 27.84 20.49
C ALA A 632 23.00 28.61 19.58
N GLY A 633 24.28 28.21 19.54
CA GLY A 633 25.27 28.82 18.64
C GLY A 633 25.46 28.11 17.31
N ALA A 634 24.82 26.96 17.10
CA ALA A 634 25.03 26.17 15.91
C ALA A 634 24.30 26.77 14.69
N THR A 635 24.90 26.59 13.52
CA THR A 635 24.28 26.89 12.22
C THR A 635 23.05 26.00 12.01
N ALA A 636 23.20 24.73 12.34
CA ALA A 636 22.15 23.72 12.32
C ALA A 636 22.54 22.52 13.18
N LEU A 637 21.56 21.81 13.72
CA LEU A 637 21.71 20.42 14.16
C LEU A 637 21.57 19.49 12.96
N VAL A 638 22.47 18.53 12.80
CA VAL A 638 22.39 17.49 11.78
C VAL A 638 22.00 16.17 12.44
N GLN A 639 20.88 15.59 12.00
CA GLN A 639 20.38 14.30 12.47
C GLN A 639 20.00 13.41 11.27
N LEU A 640 20.94 12.58 10.81
CA LEU A 640 20.75 11.73 9.64
C LEU A 640 20.23 10.32 9.96
N SER A 641 19.81 10.07 11.22
CA SER A 641 19.17 8.81 11.59
C SER A 641 17.96 8.53 10.69
N THR A 642 17.83 7.30 10.21
CA THR A 642 16.65 6.82 9.48
C THR A 642 15.58 6.27 10.43
N GLN A 643 15.91 6.07 11.70
CA GLN A 643 15.06 5.48 12.72
C GLN A 643 15.03 6.35 13.99
N GLU A 644 13.88 6.94 14.26
CA GLU A 644 13.59 7.70 15.48
C GLU A 644 12.12 7.52 15.83
N SER A 645 11.75 7.51 17.12
CA SER A 645 10.34 7.64 17.55
C SER A 645 9.92 9.10 17.77
N LEU A 646 10.90 9.99 18.03
CA LEU A 646 10.70 11.44 18.21
C LEU A 646 11.97 12.27 17.99
N SER A 647 13.08 11.88 18.63
CA SER A 647 14.33 12.66 18.76
C SER A 647 14.21 13.90 19.65
N LEU A 648 14.48 13.74 20.95
CA LEU A 648 14.47 14.84 21.93
C LEU A 648 15.41 15.99 21.52
N VAL A 649 16.55 15.67 20.92
CA VAL A 649 17.58 16.66 20.57
C VAL A 649 17.15 17.59 19.42
N VAL A 650 16.29 17.12 18.51
CA VAL A 650 15.68 17.98 17.47
C VAL A 650 14.78 19.02 18.12
N LEU A 651 13.96 18.60 19.09
CA LEU A 651 13.11 19.51 19.84
C LEU A 651 13.93 20.46 20.71
N GLU A 652 15.03 20.00 21.31
CA GLU A 652 15.96 20.86 22.06
C GLU A 652 16.65 21.89 21.15
N ALA A 653 17.08 21.51 19.95
CA ALA A 653 17.65 22.45 18.98
C ALA A 653 16.64 23.53 18.57
N TRP A 654 15.41 23.13 18.24
CA TRP A 654 14.33 24.08 18.00
C TRP A 654 14.02 24.96 19.21
N ALA A 655 14.07 24.41 20.42
CA ALA A 655 13.95 25.18 21.66
C ALA A 655 15.09 26.20 21.82
N GLN A 656 16.24 26.02 21.18
CA GLN A 656 17.31 27.03 21.17
C GLN A 656 17.23 27.98 19.97
N GLY A 657 16.22 27.84 19.10
CA GLY A 657 16.10 28.62 17.87
C GLY A 657 17.03 28.13 16.76
N THR A 658 17.51 26.88 16.85
CA THR A 658 18.46 26.29 15.92
C THR A 658 17.73 25.42 14.91
N PRO A 659 17.87 25.66 13.60
CA PRO A 659 17.24 24.80 12.60
C PRO A 659 17.91 23.43 12.51
N VAL A 660 17.22 22.49 11.88
CA VAL A 660 17.69 21.10 11.76
C VAL A 660 17.85 20.67 10.30
N ILE A 661 18.80 19.77 10.06
CA ILE A 661 18.95 19.03 8.80
C ILE A 661 18.71 17.56 9.11
N VAL A 662 17.70 16.96 8.48
CA VAL A 662 17.27 15.58 8.78
C VAL A 662 17.21 14.71 7.54
N HIS A 663 17.40 13.40 7.70
CA HIS A 663 17.27 12.45 6.60
C HIS A 663 15.81 12.29 6.17
N ARG A 664 15.54 12.34 4.86
CA ARG A 664 14.20 12.18 4.27
C ARG A 664 13.58 10.82 4.60
N ASP A 665 14.40 9.79 4.63
CA ASP A 665 13.95 8.41 4.86
C ASP A 665 13.74 8.09 6.35
N CYS A 666 13.73 9.10 7.23
CA CYS A 666 13.18 8.99 8.57
C CYS A 666 11.77 9.60 8.60
N PRO A 667 10.69 8.79 8.54
CA PRO A 667 9.33 9.31 8.48
C PRO A 667 9.01 10.27 9.62
N VAL A 668 9.44 9.94 10.83
CA VAL A 668 9.22 10.74 12.06
C VAL A 668 9.88 12.11 11.96
N LEU A 669 11.15 12.19 11.56
CA LEU A 669 11.86 13.47 11.47
C LEU A 669 11.40 14.30 10.27
N ALA A 670 11.18 13.66 9.12
CA ALA A 670 10.66 14.32 7.93
C ALA A 670 9.26 14.90 8.18
N GLY A 671 8.39 14.14 8.84
CA GLY A 671 7.05 14.59 9.21
C GLY A 671 7.05 15.74 10.22
N GLN A 672 7.93 15.68 11.23
CA GLN A 672 8.14 16.80 12.16
C GLN A 672 8.62 18.07 11.43
N VAL A 673 9.60 17.96 10.52
CA VAL A 673 10.07 19.12 9.73
C VAL A 673 8.96 19.67 8.84
N ALA A 674 8.12 18.81 8.23
CA ALA A 674 6.99 19.25 7.43
C ALA A 674 5.95 20.03 8.26
N ARG A 675 5.65 19.59 9.48
CA ARG A 675 4.72 20.27 10.41
C ARG A 675 5.29 21.56 10.98
N ALA A 676 6.52 21.51 11.48
CA ALA A 676 7.16 22.62 12.17
C ALA A 676 7.70 23.68 11.21
N GLN A 677 8.01 23.29 9.96
CA GLN A 677 8.79 24.09 9.02
C GLN A 677 10.07 24.65 9.65
N GLY A 678 10.71 23.86 10.52
CA GLY A 678 11.86 24.26 11.34
C GLY A 678 13.21 23.76 10.83
N GLY A 679 13.28 23.23 9.61
CA GLY A 679 14.50 22.62 9.08
C GLY A 679 14.38 22.19 7.63
N ILE A 680 15.38 21.44 7.16
CA ILE A 680 15.50 20.95 5.78
C ILE A 680 15.62 19.43 5.78
N THR A 681 14.84 18.76 4.94
CA THR A 681 14.94 17.31 4.68
C THR A 681 15.92 17.04 3.54
N VAL A 682 16.86 16.11 3.74
CA VAL A 682 17.90 15.77 2.75
C VAL A 682 17.85 14.28 2.41
N ALA A 683 18.18 13.96 1.18
CA ALA A 683 18.06 12.61 0.62
C ALA A 683 19.39 12.02 0.14
N ASN A 684 20.34 12.89 -0.17
CA ASN A 684 21.64 12.56 -0.72
C ASN A 684 22.63 13.69 -0.42
N PHE A 685 23.89 13.45 -0.75
CA PHE A 685 24.97 14.39 -0.51
C PHE A 685 24.73 15.78 -1.12
N ASP A 686 24.21 15.89 -2.35
CA ASP A 686 23.99 17.19 -2.99
C ASP A 686 22.94 18.03 -2.26
N SER A 687 21.82 17.39 -1.87
CA SER A 687 20.80 18.04 -1.05
C SER A 687 21.32 18.44 0.33
N PHE A 688 22.23 17.65 0.92
CA PHE A 688 22.91 17.95 2.17
C PHE A 688 23.83 19.17 2.04
N THR A 689 24.69 19.20 1.03
CA THR A 689 25.58 20.33 0.73
C THR A 689 24.79 21.62 0.51
N ASN A 690 23.69 21.56 -0.26
CA ASN A 690 22.81 22.71 -0.47
C ASN A 690 22.20 23.22 0.84
N ALA A 691 21.73 22.31 1.72
CA ALA A 691 21.17 22.68 3.01
C ALA A 691 22.21 23.36 3.93
N VAL A 692 23.42 22.80 4.04
CA VAL A 692 24.49 23.39 4.84
C VAL A 692 24.91 24.75 4.28
N ASN A 693 25.04 24.87 2.95
CA ASN A 693 25.40 26.13 2.28
C ASN A 693 24.36 27.23 2.49
N GLN A 694 23.08 26.88 2.42
CA GLN A 694 21.96 27.80 2.63
C GLN A 694 21.94 28.33 4.07
N LEU A 695 22.01 27.44 5.06
CA LEU A 695 21.91 27.82 6.47
C LEU A 695 23.18 28.53 6.99
N SER A 696 24.36 28.21 6.45
CA SER A 696 25.61 28.90 6.78
C SER A 696 25.76 30.24 6.06
N GLY A 697 25.23 30.37 4.84
CA GLY A 697 25.36 31.57 4.00
C GLY A 697 24.33 32.66 4.27
N ASP A 698 23.14 32.31 4.78
CA ASP A 698 22.05 33.26 5.01
C ASP A 698 21.48 33.15 6.43
N GLU A 699 21.83 34.12 7.27
CA GLU A 699 21.34 34.22 8.64
C GLU A 699 19.82 34.45 8.72
N SER A 700 19.23 35.16 7.75
CA SER A 700 17.79 35.42 7.75
C SER A 700 17.00 34.12 7.53
N VAL A 701 17.47 33.27 6.62
CA VAL A 701 16.89 31.94 6.35
C VAL A 701 17.06 31.03 7.56
N ARG A 702 18.28 31.00 8.14
CA ARG A 702 18.56 30.22 9.37
C ARG A 702 17.63 30.62 10.51
N ASN A 703 17.52 31.91 10.78
CA ASN A 703 16.68 32.45 11.85
C ASN A 703 15.18 32.22 11.57
N ALA A 704 14.75 32.25 10.32
CA ALA A 704 13.36 31.95 9.95
C ALA A 704 12.99 30.50 10.27
N TYR A 705 13.82 29.52 9.89
CA TYR A 705 13.62 28.12 10.27
C TYR A 705 13.69 27.92 11.79
N GLY A 706 14.69 28.50 12.44
CA GLY A 706 14.85 28.45 13.89
C GLY A 706 13.62 28.98 14.66
N THR A 707 13.09 30.13 14.23
CA THR A 707 11.89 30.75 14.82
C THR A 707 10.65 29.88 14.66
N LYS A 708 10.45 29.28 13.47
CA LYS A 708 9.33 28.37 13.21
C LYS A 708 9.43 27.09 14.05
N GLY A 709 10.63 26.50 14.13
CA GLY A 709 10.89 25.36 15.01
C GLY A 709 10.62 25.67 16.47
N ARG A 710 11.10 26.82 16.97
CA ARG A 710 10.85 27.30 18.34
C ARG A 710 9.37 27.46 18.63
N ALA A 711 8.63 28.14 17.76
CA ALA A 711 7.18 28.33 17.89
C ALA A 711 6.44 26.98 17.93
N HIS A 712 6.88 26.00 17.13
CA HIS A 712 6.34 24.64 17.18
C HIS A 712 6.56 23.98 18.54
N VAL A 713 7.77 24.08 19.11
CA VAL A 713 8.07 23.52 20.43
C VAL A 713 7.27 24.20 21.53
N ASP A 714 7.22 25.52 21.53
CA ASP A 714 6.52 26.29 22.57
C ASP A 714 5.01 26.00 22.56
N THR A 715 4.43 25.76 21.38
CA THR A 715 3.01 25.42 21.22
C THR A 715 2.70 23.98 21.65
N ASN A 716 3.58 23.04 21.34
CA ASN A 716 3.27 21.60 21.43
C ASN A 716 3.89 20.91 22.65
N TYR A 717 5.04 21.34 23.14
CA TYR A 717 5.86 20.60 24.11
C TYR A 717 6.27 21.38 25.36
N ALA A 718 5.97 22.68 25.49
CA ALA A 718 6.41 23.49 26.65
C ALA A 718 5.56 23.31 27.92
N GLY A 719 4.30 22.86 27.81
CA GLY A 719 3.35 22.80 28.92
C GLY A 719 3.37 21.47 29.67
N ALA A 720 3.95 21.45 30.88
CA ALA A 720 3.94 20.26 31.76
C ALA A 720 2.52 19.79 32.10
N ASP A 721 1.60 20.74 32.38
CA ASP A 721 0.20 20.45 32.70
C ASP A 721 -0.54 19.82 31.52
N LYS A 722 -0.28 20.32 30.29
CA LYS A 722 -0.84 19.75 29.06
C LYS A 722 -0.37 18.31 28.87
N TYR A 723 0.93 18.06 29.05
CA TYR A 723 1.51 16.71 28.94
C TYR A 723 0.93 15.75 30.00
N ALA A 724 0.85 16.19 31.26
CA ALA A 724 0.23 15.41 32.34
C ALA A 724 -1.24 15.13 32.06
N THR A 725 -2.00 16.12 31.57
CA THR A 725 -3.42 15.96 31.20
C THR A 725 -3.61 14.89 30.13
N THR A 726 -2.75 14.87 29.09
CA THR A 726 -2.81 13.83 28.05
C THR A 726 -2.55 12.44 28.62
N LEU A 727 -1.57 12.28 29.50
CA LEU A 727 -1.28 11.00 30.17
C LEU A 727 -2.45 10.56 31.06
N LEU A 728 -3.04 11.49 31.81
CA LEU A 728 -4.18 11.21 32.68
C LEU A 728 -5.42 10.82 31.91
N ALA A 729 -5.65 11.42 30.75
CA ALA A 729 -6.75 11.02 29.87
C ALA A 729 -6.60 9.56 29.36
N ALA A 730 -5.37 9.07 29.16
CA ALA A 730 -5.14 7.64 28.86
C ALA A 730 -5.37 6.74 30.07
N ILE A 731 -4.95 7.18 31.26
CA ILE A 731 -5.14 6.44 32.52
C ILE A 731 -6.62 6.35 32.89
N ASP A 732 -7.36 7.45 32.76
CA ASP A 732 -8.78 7.50 33.10
C ASP A 732 -9.62 6.68 32.11
N ALA A 733 -9.21 6.63 30.82
CA ALA A 733 -9.86 5.78 29.83
C ALA A 733 -9.80 4.28 30.19
N LEU A 734 -8.81 3.82 30.98
CA LEU A 734 -8.78 2.44 31.49
C LEU A 734 -9.98 2.09 32.39
N ARG A 735 -10.72 3.09 32.90
CA ARG A 735 -11.93 2.90 33.69
C ARG A 735 -13.16 2.66 32.83
N GLU A 736 -13.13 3.08 31.57
CA GLU A 736 -14.20 2.83 30.61
C GLU A 736 -14.07 1.43 30.03
N SER A 737 -15.18 0.74 29.81
CA SER A 737 -15.14 -0.54 29.11
C SER A 737 -14.59 -0.36 27.70
N LEU A 738 -13.87 -1.35 27.19
CA LEU A 738 -13.33 -1.31 25.82
C LEU A 738 -14.42 -1.02 24.78
N ARG A 739 -15.64 -1.55 24.98
CA ARG A 739 -16.79 -1.27 24.12
C ARG A 739 -17.16 0.20 24.10
N GLN A 740 -17.18 0.85 25.25
CA GLN A 740 -17.50 2.27 25.33
C GLN A 740 -16.41 3.11 24.65
N GLN A 741 -15.13 2.75 24.82
CA GLN A 741 -14.04 3.39 24.11
C GLN A 741 -14.18 3.24 22.58
N MET A 742 -14.47 2.02 22.09
CA MET A 742 -14.70 1.76 20.66
C MET A 742 -15.92 2.52 20.13
N ARG A 743 -17.00 2.63 20.92
CA ARG A 743 -18.19 3.40 20.56
C ARG A 743 -17.84 4.88 20.39
N THR A 744 -17.20 5.50 21.37
CA THR A 744 -16.82 6.93 21.33
C THR A 744 -15.91 7.20 20.14
N ARG A 745 -14.82 6.43 19.99
CA ARG A 745 -13.88 6.58 18.88
C ARG A 745 -14.52 6.29 17.52
N GLY A 746 -15.41 5.31 17.44
CA GLY A 746 -16.16 4.99 16.23
C GLY A 746 -17.00 6.16 15.76
N LEU A 747 -17.75 6.79 16.67
CA LEU A 747 -18.55 7.97 16.36
C LEU A 747 -17.69 9.13 15.86
N GLU A 748 -16.56 9.42 16.53
CA GLU A 748 -15.59 10.43 16.09
C GLU A 748 -15.00 10.11 14.71
N ARG A 749 -14.63 8.84 14.49
CA ARG A 749 -14.04 8.37 13.23
C ARG A 749 -15.03 8.48 12.08
N ALA A 750 -16.29 8.08 12.28
CA ALA A 750 -17.33 8.13 11.27
C ALA A 750 -17.63 9.56 10.78
N GLN A 751 -17.57 10.56 11.67
CA GLN A 751 -17.76 11.97 11.30
C GLN A 751 -16.76 12.45 10.25
N GLN A 752 -15.54 11.90 10.22
CA GLN A 752 -14.51 12.25 9.24
C GLN A 752 -14.86 11.80 7.80
N PHE A 753 -15.86 10.93 7.66
CA PHE A 753 -16.35 10.39 6.39
C PHE A 753 -17.76 10.89 6.03
N GLY A 754 -18.35 11.75 6.87
CA GLY A 754 -19.65 12.34 6.61
C GLY A 754 -19.65 13.20 5.34
N ARG A 755 -20.83 13.32 4.70
CA ARG A 755 -21.01 14.06 3.45
C ARG A 755 -20.36 15.46 3.43
N PRO A 756 -20.49 16.33 4.45
CA PRO A 756 -19.89 17.66 4.39
C PRO A 756 -18.36 17.66 4.29
N VAL A 757 -17.68 16.82 5.08
CA VAL A 757 -16.22 16.69 5.08
C VAL A 757 -15.74 16.12 3.75
N TRP A 758 -16.44 15.12 3.23
CA TRP A 758 -16.14 14.54 1.93
C TRP A 758 -16.32 15.56 0.79
N GLN A 759 -17.44 16.30 0.77
CA GLN A 759 -17.71 17.32 -0.25
C GLN A 759 -16.65 18.41 -0.27
N GLN A 760 -16.17 18.84 0.91
CA GLN A 760 -15.07 19.80 1.01
C GLN A 760 -13.79 19.26 0.35
N ARG A 761 -13.35 18.06 0.76
CA ARG A 761 -12.13 17.43 0.22
C ARG A 761 -12.23 17.14 -1.29
N PHE A 762 -13.42 16.73 -1.75
CA PHE A 762 -13.65 16.51 -3.17
C PHE A 762 -13.62 17.82 -3.96
N ALA A 763 -14.16 18.93 -3.41
CA ALA A 763 -14.04 20.25 -4.02
C ALA A 763 -12.58 20.69 -4.13
N GLU A 764 -11.80 20.59 -3.05
CA GLU A 764 -10.37 20.91 -3.03
C GLU A 764 -9.61 20.08 -4.07
N PHE A 765 -9.92 18.78 -4.20
CA PHE A 765 -9.35 17.91 -5.23
C PHE A 765 -9.67 18.41 -6.65
N ILE A 766 -10.94 18.69 -6.94
CA ILE A 766 -11.37 19.16 -8.27
C ILE A 766 -10.74 20.51 -8.62
N GLU A 767 -10.71 21.45 -7.67
CA GLU A 767 -10.09 22.77 -7.87
C GLU A 767 -8.59 22.65 -8.16
N ASN A 768 -7.86 21.83 -7.40
CA ASN A 768 -6.45 21.56 -7.65
C ASN A 768 -6.21 20.89 -9.01
N LEU A 769 -7.05 19.92 -9.38
CA LEU A 769 -6.96 19.24 -10.67
C LEU A 769 -7.14 20.20 -11.85
N LEU A 770 -8.14 21.08 -11.78
CA LEU A 770 -8.51 21.99 -12.85
C LEU A 770 -7.56 23.19 -12.98
N THR A 771 -6.85 23.55 -11.91
CA THR A 771 -5.87 24.66 -11.90
C THR A 771 -4.47 24.21 -12.33
N GLN A 772 -4.14 22.93 -12.19
CA GLN A 772 -2.85 22.38 -12.63
C GLN A 772 -2.83 22.13 -14.15
N PRO A 773 -1.66 22.24 -14.80
CA PRO A 773 -1.53 21.88 -16.21
C PRO A 773 -1.91 20.42 -16.46
N ALA A 774 -2.42 20.12 -17.65
CA ALA A 774 -2.73 18.75 -18.04
C ALA A 774 -1.46 17.91 -18.14
N ARG A 775 -1.59 16.60 -17.88
CA ARG A 775 -0.45 15.68 -17.91
C ARG A 775 0.11 15.61 -19.33
N ALA A 776 1.42 15.79 -19.48
CA ALA A 776 2.07 15.72 -20.79
C ALA A 776 1.90 14.34 -21.42
N ARG A 777 1.40 14.30 -22.66
CA ARG A 777 1.12 13.07 -23.39
C ARG A 777 2.10 12.89 -24.55
N CYS A 778 2.82 11.79 -24.53
CA CYS A 778 3.65 11.32 -25.63
C CYS A 778 3.10 9.97 -26.08
N ASP A 779 2.79 9.83 -27.37
CA ASP A 779 2.45 8.56 -27.98
C ASP A 779 3.68 8.09 -28.76
N ASP A 780 4.47 7.19 -28.17
CA ASP A 780 5.72 6.68 -28.76
C ASP A 780 5.77 5.17 -28.59
N LEU A 781 5.29 4.46 -29.62
CA LEU A 781 5.30 3.02 -29.69
C LEU A 781 6.35 2.57 -30.71
N ALA A 782 7.43 1.97 -30.25
CA ALA A 782 8.47 1.43 -31.12
C ALA A 782 8.18 -0.02 -31.50
N ILE A 783 8.41 -0.39 -32.75
CA ILE A 783 8.23 -1.75 -33.27
C ILE A 783 9.52 -2.22 -33.92
N GLU A 784 10.30 -3.04 -33.22
CA GLU A 784 11.63 -3.43 -33.67
C GLU A 784 11.64 -4.89 -34.13
N PRO A 785 11.95 -5.19 -35.40
CA PRO A 785 12.22 -6.56 -35.83
C PRO A 785 13.34 -7.18 -34.97
N LEU A 786 13.17 -8.41 -34.51
CA LEU A 786 14.27 -9.12 -33.82
C LEU A 786 15.38 -9.58 -34.77
N ARG A 787 15.17 -9.42 -36.09
CA ARG A 787 16.14 -9.75 -37.15
C ARG A 787 16.08 -8.69 -38.24
N GLU A 788 17.25 -8.27 -38.72
CA GLU A 788 17.39 -7.32 -39.83
C GLU A 788 17.04 -7.93 -41.20
N SER A 789 17.14 -9.26 -41.31
CA SER A 789 16.80 -10.01 -42.52
C SER A 789 16.19 -11.37 -42.19
N ILE A 790 15.17 -11.77 -42.94
CA ILE A 790 14.53 -13.07 -42.85
C ILE A 790 14.45 -13.71 -44.24
N GLN A 791 14.70 -15.02 -44.31
CA GLN A 791 14.58 -15.81 -45.52
C GLN A 791 13.37 -16.73 -45.43
N ALA A 792 12.61 -16.87 -46.52
CA ALA A 792 11.50 -17.81 -46.62
C ALA A 792 11.47 -18.52 -47.98
N ALA A 793 10.93 -19.74 -48.02
CA ALA A 793 10.80 -20.52 -49.24
C ALA A 793 9.49 -20.20 -49.97
N ILE A 794 9.54 -20.19 -51.31
CA ILE A 794 8.34 -20.12 -52.17
C ILE A 794 7.34 -21.22 -51.77
N GLY A 795 6.05 -20.86 -51.69
CA GLY A 795 4.96 -21.77 -51.33
C GLY A 795 4.42 -21.56 -49.90
N THR A 796 5.19 -20.88 -49.05
CA THR A 796 4.74 -20.39 -47.74
C THR A 796 3.84 -19.17 -47.94
N ARG A 797 2.59 -19.18 -47.43
CA ARG A 797 1.64 -18.05 -47.63
C ARG A 797 1.79 -16.94 -46.59
N THR A 798 2.24 -17.27 -45.38
CA THR A 798 2.37 -16.34 -44.26
C THR A 798 3.59 -16.72 -43.44
N LEU A 799 4.37 -15.72 -43.04
CA LEU A 799 5.54 -15.87 -42.19
C LEU A 799 5.30 -15.17 -40.85
N LEU A 800 5.58 -15.84 -39.74
CA LEU A 800 5.59 -15.19 -38.43
C LEU A 800 6.91 -14.45 -38.24
N VAL A 801 6.84 -13.13 -38.17
CA VAL A 801 7.99 -12.26 -37.92
C VAL A 801 7.99 -11.83 -36.46
N PRO A 802 8.98 -12.24 -35.65
CA PRO A 802 9.06 -11.82 -34.26
C PRO A 802 9.54 -10.36 -34.19
N VAL A 803 8.74 -9.54 -33.52
CA VAL A 803 9.02 -8.12 -33.28
C VAL A 803 8.99 -7.84 -31.79
N ARG A 804 9.77 -6.87 -31.35
CA ARG A 804 9.65 -6.26 -30.03
C ARG A 804 8.84 -4.98 -30.15
N VAL A 805 7.71 -4.94 -29.46
CA VAL A 805 6.86 -3.76 -29.35
C VAL A 805 7.13 -3.11 -28.00
N SER A 806 7.56 -1.85 -27.99
CA SER A 806 7.92 -1.11 -26.78
C SER A 806 7.17 0.21 -26.69
N GLN A 807 6.39 0.42 -25.63
CA GLN A 807 5.74 1.71 -25.37
C GLN A 807 6.69 2.62 -24.58
N ARG A 808 7.36 3.53 -25.30
CA ARG A 808 8.36 4.48 -24.78
C ARG A 808 7.74 5.82 -24.37
N GLY A 809 6.51 6.08 -24.80
CA GLY A 809 5.75 7.28 -24.48
C GLY A 809 5.11 7.24 -23.10
N THR A 810 4.14 8.15 -22.88
CA THR A 810 3.44 8.34 -21.60
C THR A 810 1.96 7.93 -21.65
N LEU A 811 1.48 7.42 -22.79
CA LEU A 811 0.13 6.89 -23.00
C LEU A 811 0.15 5.37 -23.10
N ALA A 812 -0.94 4.72 -22.67
CA ALA A 812 -1.13 3.30 -22.97
C ALA A 812 -1.55 3.06 -24.42
N SER A 813 -1.12 1.92 -24.98
CA SER A 813 -1.57 1.44 -26.28
C SER A 813 -2.63 0.36 -26.10
N ALA A 814 -3.87 0.68 -26.44
CA ALA A 814 -5.01 -0.23 -26.29
C ALA A 814 -4.96 -1.34 -27.35
N SER A 815 -5.29 -2.56 -26.97
CA SER A 815 -5.44 -3.70 -27.88
C SER A 815 -6.79 -3.74 -28.59
N GLU A 816 -7.83 -3.17 -27.98
CA GLU A 816 -9.22 -3.29 -28.42
C GLU A 816 -9.96 -1.95 -28.34
N GLY A 817 -11.12 -1.91 -29.01
CA GLY A 817 -12.02 -0.77 -29.00
C GLY A 817 -11.74 0.31 -30.06
N PRO A 818 -12.42 1.46 -29.95
CA PRO A 818 -12.32 2.55 -30.93
C PRO A 818 -10.93 3.18 -30.98
N GLY A 819 -10.21 3.19 -29.85
CA GLY A 819 -8.89 3.79 -29.67
C GLY A 819 -7.71 2.83 -29.76
N ARG A 820 -7.92 1.62 -30.33
CA ARG A 820 -6.91 0.56 -30.37
C ARG A 820 -5.71 0.94 -31.24
N THR A 821 -4.57 0.32 -30.94
CA THR A 821 -3.35 0.46 -31.72
C THR A 821 -3.16 -0.79 -32.58
N LEU A 822 -2.98 -0.55 -33.87
CA LEU A 822 -2.62 -1.52 -34.90
C LEU A 822 -1.12 -1.45 -35.14
N ILE A 823 -0.54 -2.60 -35.45
CA ILE A 823 0.78 -2.75 -36.03
C ILE A 823 0.57 -2.90 -37.53
N CYS A 824 0.96 -1.89 -38.29
CA CYS A 824 0.91 -1.88 -39.74
C CYS A 824 2.21 -2.46 -40.29
N CYS A 825 2.08 -3.30 -41.31
CA CYS A 825 3.20 -3.89 -42.02
C CYS A 825 2.97 -3.75 -43.52
N GLU A 826 3.93 -3.15 -44.21
CA GLU A 826 3.94 -2.97 -45.66
C GLU A 826 5.17 -3.64 -46.26
N ILE A 827 4.97 -4.41 -47.32
CA ILE A 827 6.03 -5.07 -48.07
C ILE A 827 6.15 -4.40 -49.43
N ARG A 828 7.36 -3.97 -49.77
CA ARG A 828 7.69 -3.39 -51.07
C ARG A 828 8.70 -4.26 -51.81
N ASP A 829 8.55 -4.32 -53.13
CA ASP A 829 9.55 -4.93 -54.01
C ASP A 829 10.78 -4.01 -54.22
N GLU A 830 11.76 -4.46 -55.01
CA GLU A 830 12.96 -3.66 -55.33
C GLU A 830 12.65 -2.40 -56.16
N ALA A 831 11.51 -2.36 -56.86
CA ALA A 831 11.05 -1.17 -57.58
C ALA A 831 10.35 -0.17 -56.65
N GLY A 832 10.08 -0.55 -55.40
CA GLY A 832 9.41 0.26 -54.38
C GLY A 832 7.89 0.15 -54.40
N GLU A 833 7.31 -0.72 -55.22
CA GLU A 833 5.86 -0.95 -55.31
C GLU A 833 5.37 -1.79 -54.13
N VAL A 834 4.19 -1.45 -53.59
CA VAL A 834 3.60 -2.18 -52.46
C VAL A 834 3.00 -3.48 -52.97
N VAL A 835 3.56 -4.60 -52.53
CA VAL A 835 3.13 -5.95 -52.93
C VAL A 835 2.28 -6.64 -51.86
N ALA A 836 2.36 -6.20 -50.60
CA ALA A 836 1.49 -6.70 -49.52
C ALA A 836 1.34 -5.68 -48.38
N HIS A 837 0.19 -5.68 -47.72
CA HIS A 837 -0.11 -4.88 -46.53
C HIS A 837 -0.90 -5.71 -45.52
N THR A 838 -0.58 -5.58 -44.23
CA THR A 838 -1.33 -6.23 -43.15
C THR A 838 -1.38 -5.35 -41.90
N GLU A 839 -2.47 -5.47 -41.15
CA GLU A 839 -2.72 -4.73 -39.92
C GLU A 839 -3.06 -5.71 -38.80
N ILE A 840 -2.31 -5.65 -37.71
CA ILE A 840 -2.42 -6.60 -36.61
C ILE A 840 -2.69 -5.81 -35.33
N SER A 841 -3.76 -6.14 -34.61
CA SER A 841 -4.03 -5.49 -33.32
C SER A 841 -2.98 -5.93 -32.30
N LEU A 842 -2.65 -5.03 -31.36
CA LEU A 842 -1.81 -5.42 -30.24
C LEU A 842 -2.44 -6.59 -29.48
N PRO A 843 -1.66 -7.61 -29.08
CA PRO A 843 -2.19 -8.76 -28.33
C PRO A 843 -2.81 -8.39 -26.98
N THR A 844 -2.26 -7.38 -26.32
CA THR A 844 -2.72 -6.87 -25.02
C THR A 844 -2.44 -5.38 -24.90
N LEU A 845 -3.13 -4.72 -23.97
CA LEU A 845 -2.84 -3.36 -23.53
C LEU A 845 -1.36 -3.25 -23.11
N LEU A 846 -0.64 -2.29 -23.67
CA LEU A 846 0.77 -2.03 -23.34
C LEU A 846 0.90 -0.69 -22.62
N MET A 847 1.46 -0.70 -21.41
CA MET A 847 1.66 0.51 -20.59
C MET A 847 3.03 1.15 -20.86
N PRO A 848 3.20 2.44 -20.54
CA PRO A 848 4.50 3.12 -20.54
C PRO A 848 5.63 2.32 -19.87
N GLY A 849 6.78 2.27 -20.56
CA GLY A 849 7.96 1.53 -20.12
C GLY A 849 7.90 0.02 -20.37
N GLN A 850 6.75 -0.53 -20.77
CA GLN A 850 6.63 -1.95 -21.09
C GLN A 850 7.07 -2.26 -22.51
N ALA A 851 7.66 -3.44 -22.68
CA ALA A 851 7.94 -4.04 -23.96
C ALA A 851 7.44 -5.49 -23.96
N GLN A 852 6.96 -5.92 -25.11
CA GLN A 852 6.57 -7.31 -25.34
C GLN A 852 7.11 -7.78 -26.68
N VAL A 853 7.41 -9.07 -26.77
CA VAL A 853 7.66 -9.71 -28.07
C VAL A 853 6.31 -10.15 -28.62
N ALA A 854 6.09 -9.92 -29.91
CA ALA A 854 4.91 -10.38 -30.63
C ALA A 854 5.34 -11.02 -31.94
N ALA A 855 4.65 -12.10 -32.34
CA ALA A 855 4.79 -12.66 -33.68
C ALA A 855 3.78 -12.01 -34.65
N LEU A 856 4.27 -11.27 -35.66
CA LEU A 856 3.43 -10.68 -36.69
C LEU A 856 3.23 -11.66 -37.86
N PRO A 857 2.00 -12.05 -38.20
CA PRO A 857 1.72 -12.78 -39.44
C PRO A 857 1.88 -11.85 -40.66
N ILE A 858 2.97 -12.00 -41.39
CA ILE A 858 3.28 -11.24 -42.59
C ILE A 858 2.93 -12.07 -43.84
N PRO A 859 2.04 -11.60 -44.74
CA PRO A 859 1.74 -12.28 -46.00
C PRO A 859 2.96 -12.27 -46.92
N LEU A 860 3.31 -13.41 -47.51
CA LEU A 860 4.48 -13.49 -48.39
C LEU A 860 4.09 -13.24 -49.86
N PRO A 861 4.87 -12.44 -50.60
CA PRO A 861 4.75 -12.33 -52.06
C PRO A 861 4.89 -13.68 -52.77
N SER A 862 4.37 -13.77 -54.00
CA SER A 862 4.40 -15.02 -54.78
C SER A 862 5.70 -15.22 -55.57
N ASP A 863 6.42 -14.13 -55.86
CA ASP A 863 7.61 -14.14 -56.70
C ASP A 863 8.90 -14.24 -55.89
N VAL A 864 9.93 -14.85 -56.50
CA VAL A 864 11.29 -14.89 -55.95
C VAL A 864 11.88 -13.50 -56.01
N GLY A 865 12.50 -13.05 -54.92
CA GLY A 865 13.14 -11.74 -54.89
C GLY A 865 13.49 -11.27 -53.50
N SER A 866 14.14 -10.12 -53.45
CA SER A 866 14.35 -9.35 -52.23
C SER A 866 13.22 -8.35 -52.05
N TYR A 867 12.75 -8.21 -50.82
CA TYR A 867 11.66 -7.33 -50.45
C TYR A 867 12.05 -6.50 -49.23
N HIS A 868 11.51 -5.30 -49.15
CA HIS A 868 11.63 -4.43 -47.99
C HIS A 868 10.35 -4.46 -47.18
N VAL A 869 10.45 -4.82 -45.90
CA VAL A 869 9.33 -4.81 -44.97
C VAL A 869 9.45 -3.58 -44.07
N SER A 870 8.40 -2.78 -44.00
CA SER A 870 8.28 -1.62 -43.12
C SER A 870 7.21 -1.86 -42.06
N LEU A 871 7.53 -1.58 -40.81
CA LEU A 871 6.65 -1.75 -39.65
C LEU A 871 6.46 -0.42 -38.93
N TRP A 872 5.21 -0.09 -38.57
CA TRP A 872 4.90 1.09 -37.76
C TRP A 872 3.58 0.95 -37.00
N PRO A 873 3.36 1.71 -35.92
CA PRO A 873 2.09 1.72 -35.22
C PRO A 873 1.07 2.68 -35.85
N GLU A 874 -0.21 2.33 -35.85
CA GLU A 874 -1.32 3.23 -36.18
C GLU A 874 -2.44 3.11 -35.14
N ARG A 875 -2.91 4.24 -34.59
CA ARG A 875 -4.02 4.27 -33.63
C ARG A 875 -5.33 4.52 -34.37
N THR A 876 -6.32 3.66 -34.17
CA THR A 876 -7.68 3.86 -34.69
C THR A 876 -8.38 4.91 -33.83
N GLY A 877 -9.27 5.74 -34.42
CA GLY A 877 -10.17 6.64 -33.68
C GLY A 877 -9.48 7.72 -32.82
N GLY A 878 -9.52 8.97 -33.27
CA GLY A 878 -9.00 10.13 -32.53
C GLY A 878 -9.01 11.40 -33.37
N VAL A 879 -8.62 12.54 -32.78
CA VAL A 879 -8.37 13.81 -33.50
C VAL A 879 -7.07 13.68 -34.30
N THR A 880 -7.10 12.91 -35.39
CA THR A 880 -5.91 12.46 -36.16
C THR A 880 -5.98 12.86 -37.63
N GLU A 881 -6.38 14.10 -37.94
CA GLU A 881 -5.91 14.74 -39.18
C GLU A 881 -4.56 15.45 -38.99
N ALA A 882 -4.26 15.99 -37.81
CA ALA A 882 -3.01 16.72 -37.54
C ALA A 882 -1.80 15.83 -37.20
N ARG A 883 -1.98 14.57 -36.78
CA ARG A 883 -0.87 13.65 -36.40
C ARG A 883 -0.36 12.77 -37.53
N ARG A 884 -1.09 12.65 -38.66
CA ARG A 884 -0.67 11.83 -39.81
C ARG A 884 0.57 12.39 -40.54
N GLN A 885 0.85 13.69 -40.41
CA GLN A 885 1.94 14.35 -41.14
C GLN A 885 3.32 14.28 -40.44
N GLY A 886 3.40 13.81 -39.19
CA GLY A 886 4.67 13.69 -38.46
C GLY A 886 5.27 12.27 -38.37
N ASN A 887 4.55 11.24 -38.81
CA ASN A 887 4.89 9.83 -38.52
C ASN A 887 5.77 9.13 -39.58
N GLN A 888 6.46 9.88 -40.45
CA GLN A 888 7.43 9.27 -41.38
C GLN A 888 8.73 8.82 -40.68
N GLU A 889 9.02 9.29 -39.46
CA GLU A 889 10.29 9.03 -38.75
C GLU A 889 10.33 7.75 -37.88
N THR A 890 9.21 7.04 -37.67
CA THR A 890 9.12 5.87 -36.75
C THR A 890 8.92 4.51 -37.45
N LYS A 891 9.15 4.44 -38.77
CA LYS A 891 9.11 3.16 -39.50
C LYS A 891 10.39 2.35 -39.24
N SER A 892 10.24 1.15 -38.68
CA SER A 892 11.33 0.18 -38.63
C SER A 892 11.32 -0.69 -39.87
N THR A 893 12.50 -0.99 -40.40
CA THR A 893 12.66 -1.73 -41.65
C THR A 893 13.44 -3.01 -41.46
N MET A 894 13.12 -4.02 -42.28
CA MET A 894 13.87 -5.26 -42.39
C MET A 894 13.81 -5.80 -43.82
N SER A 895 14.73 -6.70 -44.17
CA SER A 895 14.77 -7.35 -45.48
C SER A 895 14.10 -8.72 -45.45
N LEU A 896 13.32 -9.03 -46.47
CA LEU A 896 12.71 -10.35 -46.69
C LEU A 896 13.26 -10.91 -48.01
N ILE A 897 13.88 -12.08 -47.97
CA ILE A 897 14.40 -12.76 -49.16
C ILE A 897 13.58 -14.02 -49.41
N LEU A 898 12.89 -14.07 -50.54
CA LEU A 898 12.18 -15.26 -50.99
C LEU A 898 13.03 -16.05 -51.97
N SER A 899 13.26 -17.34 -51.68
CA SER A 899 14.05 -18.24 -52.53
C SER A 899 13.32 -19.55 -52.85
N PRO A 900 13.65 -20.22 -53.96
CA PRO A 900 13.05 -21.52 -54.31
C PRO A 900 13.36 -22.65 -53.30
N SER A 901 14.42 -22.49 -52.49
CA SER A 901 14.86 -23.47 -51.48
C SER A 901 15.65 -22.79 -50.36
N LEU A 902 15.32 -23.07 -49.10
CA LEU A 902 16.06 -22.58 -47.92
C LEU A 902 17.34 -23.40 -47.71
N LEU A 903 18.51 -22.75 -47.76
CA LEU A 903 19.81 -23.34 -47.39
C LEU A 903 20.14 -22.98 -45.92
N VAL A 904 19.47 -23.61 -44.96
CA VAL A 904 19.90 -23.57 -43.55
C VAL A 904 19.59 -24.93 -42.89
N SER A 905 20.58 -25.52 -42.21
CA SER A 905 20.41 -26.73 -41.40
C SER A 905 19.46 -26.46 -40.22
N ARG A 906 18.17 -26.77 -40.38
CA ARG A 906 17.23 -26.79 -39.26
C ARG A 906 17.45 -28.04 -38.42
N SER A 907 17.42 -27.91 -37.10
CA SER A 907 17.24 -29.08 -36.23
C SER A 907 15.87 -29.69 -36.53
N PRO A 908 15.76 -30.97 -36.93
CA PRO A 908 14.58 -31.53 -37.61
C PRO A 908 13.29 -31.54 -36.77
N CYS A 909 13.42 -31.47 -35.45
CA CYS A 909 12.30 -31.46 -34.52
C CYS A 909 11.64 -30.07 -34.35
N LEU A 910 12.40 -28.97 -34.38
CA LEU A 910 11.85 -27.62 -34.19
C LEU A 910 11.24 -27.04 -35.47
N GLY A 911 11.85 -27.34 -36.63
CA GLY A 911 11.37 -26.87 -37.94
C GLY A 911 9.96 -27.36 -38.25
N THR A 912 9.71 -28.66 -38.07
CA THR A 912 8.39 -29.28 -38.33
C THR A 912 7.28 -28.73 -37.41
N PHE A 913 7.63 -28.39 -36.17
CA PHE A 913 6.70 -27.79 -35.21
C PHE A 913 6.35 -26.34 -35.59
N LEU A 914 7.36 -25.52 -35.91
CA LEU A 914 7.17 -24.14 -36.38
C LEU A 914 6.40 -24.08 -37.70
N ASP A 915 6.66 -24.99 -38.63
CA ASP A 915 5.93 -25.07 -39.90
C ASP A 915 4.45 -25.44 -39.65
N THR A 916 4.16 -26.35 -38.72
CA THR A 916 2.78 -26.70 -38.31
C THR A 916 2.08 -25.52 -37.63
N VAL A 917 2.78 -24.78 -36.77
CA VAL A 917 2.25 -23.56 -36.13
C VAL A 917 2.01 -22.46 -37.17
N ASN A 918 2.95 -22.23 -38.09
CA ASN A 918 2.86 -21.25 -39.17
C ASN A 918 1.70 -21.56 -40.13
N GLU A 919 1.36 -22.82 -40.36
CA GLU A 919 0.19 -23.22 -41.15
C GLU A 919 -1.14 -23.11 -40.39
N THR A 920 -1.12 -23.28 -39.06
CA THR A 920 -2.33 -23.36 -38.22
C THR A 920 -2.76 -22.00 -37.70
N LEU A 921 -1.82 -21.11 -37.35
CA LEU A 921 -2.10 -19.78 -36.78
C LEU A 921 -2.95 -18.90 -37.71
N PRO A 922 -2.66 -18.80 -39.02
CA PRO A 922 -3.48 -17.99 -39.94
C PRO A 922 -4.89 -18.55 -40.10
N LYS A 923 -5.05 -19.89 -40.09
CA LYS A 923 -6.36 -20.55 -40.13
C LYS A 923 -7.17 -20.28 -38.87
N ALA A 924 -6.52 -20.28 -37.70
CA ALA A 924 -7.14 -19.94 -36.42
C ALA A 924 -7.49 -18.44 -36.32
N HIS A 925 -6.66 -17.56 -36.88
CA HIS A 925 -6.92 -16.12 -36.94
C HIS A 925 -8.10 -15.79 -37.89
N HIS A 926 -8.23 -16.54 -38.99
CA HIS A 926 -9.36 -16.45 -39.92
C HIS A 926 -10.67 -17.00 -39.32
N LEU A 927 -10.59 -17.93 -38.35
CA LEU A 927 -11.74 -18.42 -37.58
C LEU A 927 -12.19 -17.46 -36.47
N GLN A 928 -11.34 -16.52 -36.04
CA GLN A 928 -11.72 -15.43 -35.13
C GLN A 928 -12.48 -14.31 -35.85
N GLN A 929 -12.23 -14.11 -37.14
CA GLN A 929 -12.93 -13.13 -37.96
C GLN A 929 -14.16 -13.81 -38.58
N LEU A 930 -15.33 -13.59 -37.99
CA LEU A 930 -16.57 -13.82 -38.73
C LEU A 930 -16.58 -12.84 -39.92
N PRO A 931 -16.86 -13.30 -41.16
CA PRO A 931 -16.95 -12.42 -42.31
C PRO A 931 -17.95 -11.27 -42.05
N ALA A 932 -17.70 -10.08 -42.62
CA ALA A 932 -18.66 -8.96 -42.57
C ALA A 932 -20.02 -9.32 -43.21
N ASP A 933 -20.02 -10.41 -43.98
CA ASP A 933 -21.08 -11.06 -44.71
C ASP A 933 -21.54 -12.39 -44.06
N TYR A 934 -21.34 -12.54 -42.73
CA TYR A 934 -22.02 -13.59 -41.97
C TYR A 934 -23.54 -13.38 -42.04
N VAL A 935 -24.19 -14.11 -42.94
CA VAL A 935 -25.63 -14.13 -43.11
C VAL A 935 -26.24 -14.91 -41.95
N ASP A 936 -26.94 -14.21 -41.05
CA ASP A 936 -27.89 -14.82 -40.13
C ASP A 936 -28.82 -15.73 -40.96
N VAL A 937 -29.01 -16.96 -40.52
CA VAL A 937 -29.74 -18.03 -41.25
C VAL A 937 -31.26 -17.75 -41.33
N THR A 938 -31.65 -16.48 -41.18
CA THR A 938 -32.99 -15.91 -41.25
C THR A 938 -33.45 -15.52 -42.65
N GLU A 939 -32.60 -15.58 -43.68
CA GLU A 939 -32.99 -15.19 -45.04
C GLU A 939 -32.86 -16.33 -46.07
N GLY A 940 -33.84 -16.38 -46.97
CA GLY A 940 -34.03 -17.41 -47.99
C GLY A 940 -35.46 -17.98 -48.01
N THR A 941 -35.84 -18.62 -49.11
CA THR A 941 -37.20 -19.15 -49.38
C THR A 941 -37.69 -20.20 -48.38
N LEU A 942 -36.82 -20.71 -47.50
CA LEU A 942 -37.12 -21.67 -46.43
C LEU A 942 -37.08 -21.05 -45.01
N ALA A 943 -36.88 -19.73 -44.88
CA ALA A 943 -36.79 -19.01 -43.61
C ALA A 943 -37.97 -19.22 -42.63
N PRO A 944 -39.24 -19.34 -43.08
CA PRO A 944 -40.38 -19.57 -42.16
C PRO A 944 -40.33 -20.95 -41.50
N VAL A 945 -39.92 -21.97 -42.25
CA VAL A 945 -39.85 -23.37 -41.78
C VAL A 945 -38.68 -23.55 -40.81
N LYS A 946 -37.53 -22.91 -41.11
CA LYS A 946 -36.37 -22.87 -40.20
C LYS A 946 -36.68 -22.11 -38.91
N ARG A 947 -37.42 -20.98 -38.98
CA ARG A 947 -37.91 -20.26 -37.77
C ARG A 947 -38.81 -21.15 -36.91
N LEU A 948 -39.74 -21.90 -37.52
CA LEU A 948 -40.66 -22.75 -36.75
C LEU A 948 -39.94 -23.90 -36.03
N ILE A 949 -38.94 -24.51 -36.67
CA ILE A 949 -38.12 -25.58 -36.08
C ILE A 949 -37.19 -25.00 -34.99
N LYS A 950 -36.57 -23.84 -35.25
CA LYS A 950 -35.70 -23.13 -34.29
C LYS A 950 -36.50 -22.66 -33.07
N GLN A 951 -37.72 -22.15 -33.23
CA GLN A 951 -38.60 -21.67 -32.16
C GLN A 951 -39.14 -22.83 -31.29
N LYS A 952 -39.38 -24.01 -31.87
CA LYS A 952 -39.72 -25.22 -31.12
C LYS A 952 -38.54 -25.81 -30.34
N LEU A 953 -37.31 -25.69 -30.84
CA LEU A 953 -36.10 -26.13 -30.13
C LEU A 953 -35.61 -25.11 -29.09
N LEU A 954 -35.78 -23.80 -29.34
CA LEU A 954 -35.33 -22.69 -28.48
C LEU A 954 -36.28 -22.37 -27.32
N ASN A 955 -37.57 -22.68 -27.41
CA ASN A 955 -38.48 -22.43 -26.28
C ASN A 955 -38.13 -23.25 -25.01
N ASN A 956 -37.26 -24.26 -25.12
CA ASN A 956 -36.74 -25.00 -23.98
C ASN A 956 -35.35 -24.55 -23.50
N PHE A 957 -34.67 -23.64 -24.21
CA PHE A 957 -33.33 -23.16 -23.83
C PHE A 957 -33.20 -21.65 -24.11
N LYS A 958 -33.19 -20.86 -23.03
CA LYS A 958 -33.13 -19.39 -23.03
C LYS A 958 -32.02 -18.85 -23.94
N HIS A 959 -32.36 -17.82 -24.72
CA HIS A 959 -31.53 -17.09 -25.69
C HIS A 959 -30.15 -16.61 -25.19
N ALA A 960 -29.92 -16.50 -23.88
CA ALA A 960 -28.61 -16.15 -23.31
C ALA A 960 -27.55 -17.25 -23.50
N TYR A 961 -27.94 -18.52 -23.60
CA TYR A 961 -26.98 -19.63 -23.59
C TYR A 961 -26.21 -19.77 -24.92
N VAL A 962 -26.81 -19.37 -26.05
CA VAL A 962 -26.18 -19.44 -27.38
C VAL A 962 -25.21 -18.27 -27.60
N ASP A 963 -25.53 -17.07 -27.09
CA ASP A 963 -24.58 -15.94 -27.10
C ASP A 963 -23.41 -16.18 -26.15
N VAL A 964 -23.65 -16.78 -24.98
CA VAL A 964 -22.58 -17.19 -24.05
C VAL A 964 -21.73 -18.29 -24.66
N LEU A 965 -22.31 -19.31 -25.30
CA LEU A 965 -21.54 -20.36 -25.99
C LEU A 965 -20.77 -19.81 -27.20
N SER A 966 -21.34 -18.89 -27.98
CA SER A 966 -20.63 -18.25 -29.09
C SER A 966 -19.47 -17.38 -28.60
N ARG A 967 -19.67 -16.61 -27.52
CA ARG A 967 -18.62 -15.78 -26.91
C ARG A 967 -17.56 -16.65 -26.23
N GLN A 968 -17.95 -17.72 -25.54
CA GLN A 968 -17.06 -18.73 -24.96
C GLN A 968 -16.29 -19.49 -26.04
N GLN A 969 -16.92 -19.85 -27.17
CA GLN A 969 -16.23 -20.48 -28.31
C GLN A 969 -15.22 -19.51 -28.94
N SER A 970 -15.59 -18.23 -29.12
CA SER A 970 -14.67 -17.19 -29.58
C SER A 970 -13.57 -16.86 -28.56
N GLN A 971 -13.82 -17.02 -27.25
CA GLN A 971 -12.83 -16.89 -26.19
C GLN A 971 -11.88 -18.08 -26.13
N VAL A 972 -12.38 -19.31 -26.24
CA VAL A 972 -11.57 -20.54 -26.32
C VAL A 972 -10.70 -20.53 -27.58
N ASN A 973 -11.26 -20.10 -28.71
CA ASN A 973 -10.49 -19.89 -29.94
C ASN A 973 -9.45 -18.76 -29.79
N ARG A 974 -9.76 -17.69 -29.06
CA ARG A 974 -8.78 -16.65 -28.69
C ARG A 974 -7.68 -17.18 -27.79
N HIS A 975 -8.01 -17.97 -26.79
CA HIS A 975 -7.07 -18.55 -25.84
C HIS A 975 -6.14 -19.56 -26.53
N LEU A 976 -6.69 -20.41 -27.41
CA LEU A 976 -5.90 -21.32 -28.25
C LEU A 976 -4.94 -20.55 -29.16
N VAL A 977 -5.38 -19.47 -29.80
CA VAL A 977 -4.50 -18.63 -30.64
C VAL A 977 -3.40 -17.98 -29.81
N LEU A 978 -3.72 -17.42 -28.64
CA LEU A 978 -2.74 -16.84 -27.72
C LEU A 978 -1.73 -17.87 -27.21
N MET A 979 -2.18 -19.09 -26.83
CA MET A 979 -1.30 -20.17 -26.41
C MET A 979 -0.38 -20.63 -27.55
N ILE A 980 -0.90 -20.76 -28.78
CA ILE A 980 -0.10 -21.13 -29.94
C ILE A 980 0.89 -20.01 -30.30
N GLN A 981 0.49 -18.74 -30.16
CA GLN A 981 1.34 -17.58 -30.38
C GLN A 981 2.46 -17.48 -29.33
N GLN A 982 2.15 -17.70 -28.05
CA GLN A 982 3.14 -17.80 -26.97
C GLN A 982 4.09 -18.98 -27.18
N LEU A 983 3.59 -20.15 -27.62
CA LEU A 983 4.45 -21.29 -27.96
C LEU A 983 5.36 -20.95 -29.14
N ALA A 984 4.86 -20.26 -30.17
CA ALA A 984 5.65 -19.81 -31.32
C ALA A 984 6.75 -18.83 -30.88
N GLU A 985 6.42 -17.90 -29.99
CA GLU A 985 7.37 -16.94 -29.40
C GLU A 985 8.45 -17.64 -28.59
N CYS A 986 8.09 -18.61 -27.74
CA CYS A 986 9.05 -19.43 -27.00
C CYS A 986 9.97 -20.22 -27.95
N CYS A 987 9.42 -20.83 -29.01
CA CYS A 987 10.21 -21.55 -30.00
C CYS A 987 11.15 -20.62 -30.79
N ALA A 988 10.70 -19.42 -31.16
CA ALA A 988 11.52 -18.43 -31.86
C ALA A 988 12.65 -17.88 -30.97
N MET A 989 12.39 -17.67 -29.68
CA MET A 989 13.42 -17.31 -28.69
C MET A 989 14.45 -18.43 -28.50
N LEU A 990 14.00 -19.69 -28.45
CA LEU A 990 14.87 -20.86 -28.37
C LEU A 990 15.76 -20.97 -29.61
N ASP A 991 15.21 -20.82 -30.82
CA ASP A 991 15.98 -20.81 -32.06
C ASP A 991 17.01 -19.69 -32.10
N HIS A 992 16.66 -18.48 -31.64
CA HIS A 992 17.62 -17.38 -31.53
C HIS A 992 18.74 -17.71 -30.54
N THR A 993 18.40 -18.27 -29.38
CA THR A 993 19.39 -18.60 -28.34
C THR A 993 20.34 -19.70 -28.84
N VAL A 994 19.81 -20.71 -29.52
CA VAL A 994 20.59 -21.82 -30.12
C VAL A 994 21.46 -21.34 -31.27
N ALA A 995 20.98 -20.42 -32.12
CA ALA A 995 21.79 -19.82 -33.18
C ALA A 995 22.93 -18.95 -32.61
N GLY A 996 22.66 -18.17 -31.57
CA GLY A 996 23.68 -17.37 -30.88
C GLY A 996 24.73 -18.23 -30.15
N LEU A 997 24.34 -19.39 -29.64
CA LEU A 997 25.26 -20.38 -29.07
C LEU A 997 26.16 -21.01 -30.14
N HIS A 998 25.61 -21.40 -31.30
CA HIS A 998 26.41 -21.90 -32.43
C HIS A 998 27.41 -20.84 -32.92
N GLN A 999 26.98 -19.60 -33.12
CA GLN A 999 27.87 -18.53 -33.57
C GLN A 999 29.00 -18.24 -32.56
N ARG A 1000 28.74 -18.39 -31.26
CA ARG A 1000 29.77 -18.33 -30.21
C ARG A 1000 30.70 -19.53 -30.23
N MET A 1001 30.18 -20.73 -30.47
CA MET A 1001 30.98 -21.95 -30.63
C MET A 1001 31.90 -21.85 -31.85
N ASP A 1002 31.38 -21.44 -33.01
CA ASP A 1002 32.17 -21.22 -34.23
C ASP A 1002 33.27 -20.16 -34.00
N GLY A 1003 32.94 -19.09 -33.25
CA GLY A 1003 33.91 -18.07 -32.85
C GLY A 1003 34.98 -18.56 -31.86
N VAL A 1004 34.66 -19.56 -31.03
CA VAL A 1004 35.64 -20.24 -30.15
C VAL A 1004 36.50 -21.19 -30.98
N GLU A 1005 35.91 -21.93 -31.92
CA GLU A 1005 36.59 -22.88 -32.80
C GLU A 1005 37.59 -22.16 -33.72
N ALA A 1006 37.17 -21.04 -34.34
CA ALA A 1006 38.06 -20.20 -35.14
C ALA A 1006 39.22 -19.60 -34.32
N LYS A 1007 38.99 -19.23 -33.06
CA LYS A 1007 40.05 -18.79 -32.14
C LYS A 1007 41.00 -19.92 -31.75
N LEU A 1008 40.46 -21.14 -31.59
CA LEU A 1008 41.25 -22.34 -31.31
C LEU A 1008 42.13 -22.72 -32.50
N GLU A 1009 41.59 -22.67 -33.72
CA GLU A 1009 42.36 -22.88 -34.95
C GLU A 1009 43.45 -21.81 -35.14
N GLN A 1010 43.14 -20.56 -34.83
CA GLN A 1010 44.13 -19.48 -34.86
C GLN A 1010 45.25 -19.69 -33.82
N ALA A 1011 44.92 -20.16 -32.61
CA ALA A 1011 45.89 -20.51 -31.57
C ALA A 1011 46.74 -21.75 -31.94
N LEU A 1012 46.13 -22.76 -32.57
CA LEU A 1012 46.81 -23.95 -33.06
C LEU A 1012 47.74 -23.63 -34.24
N SER A 1013 47.37 -22.68 -35.11
CA SER A 1013 48.22 -22.20 -36.21
C SER A 1013 49.45 -21.44 -35.72
N THR A 1014 49.35 -20.74 -34.59
CA THR A 1014 50.48 -20.04 -33.95
C THR A 1014 51.42 -20.99 -33.20
N LEU A 1015 50.92 -22.14 -32.73
CA LEU A 1015 51.73 -23.21 -32.14
C LEU A 1015 52.48 -24.09 -33.16
N SER A 1016 52.17 -23.97 -34.46
CA SER A 1016 52.72 -24.81 -35.53
C SER A 1016 53.92 -24.19 -36.28
N ALA A 1017 54.43 -23.04 -35.84
CA ALA A 1017 55.65 -22.44 -36.39
C ALA A 1017 56.90 -23.05 -35.73
N PRO A 1018 57.92 -23.50 -36.48
CA PRO A 1018 59.08 -24.17 -35.90
C PRO A 1018 59.98 -23.16 -35.16
N ALA A 1019 60.01 -23.24 -33.82
CA ALA A 1019 61.03 -22.58 -33.04
C ALA A 1019 62.36 -23.33 -33.18
N THR A 1020 63.35 -22.67 -33.79
CA THR A 1020 64.75 -23.03 -33.63
C THR A 1020 65.11 -22.93 -32.15
N LEU A 1021 65.58 -24.05 -31.61
CA LEU A 1021 66.20 -24.21 -30.30
C LEU A 1021 67.30 -23.16 -30.09
N ASN A 1022 67.22 -22.41 -28.99
CA ASN A 1022 68.40 -21.98 -28.25
C ASN A 1022 68.22 -22.35 -26.78
N GLU A 1023 69.30 -22.84 -26.21
CA GLU A 1023 69.42 -23.49 -24.92
C GLU A 1023 69.08 -22.55 -23.76
N GLU A 1024 68.14 -23.00 -22.92
CA GLU A 1024 68.03 -22.82 -21.45
C GLU A 1024 66.55 -22.69 -21.05
N GLY A 1025 66.09 -23.60 -20.19
CA GLY A 1025 64.79 -23.44 -19.53
C GLY A 1025 63.89 -24.66 -19.58
N ALA A 1026 64.39 -25.82 -19.17
CA ALA A 1026 63.50 -26.83 -18.59
C ALA A 1026 62.81 -26.21 -17.35
N ARG A 1027 61.48 -26.05 -17.39
CA ARG A 1027 60.54 -26.41 -16.29
C ARG A 1027 59.15 -25.78 -16.49
N VAL A 1028 58.15 -26.68 -16.39
CA VAL A 1028 56.79 -26.50 -15.87
C VAL A 1028 55.66 -26.45 -16.91
N GLN A 1029 54.90 -27.55 -16.86
CA GLN A 1029 53.55 -27.80 -17.37
C GLN A 1029 52.50 -26.88 -16.73
N GLY A 1030 51.41 -26.65 -17.47
CA GLY A 1030 50.13 -26.12 -17.00
C GLY A 1030 49.13 -26.18 -18.14
#